data_AF-A0ABD3Y4M4-F1
#
_entry.id   AF-A0ABD3Y4M4-F1
#
_cell.length_a   1.000
_cell.length_b   1.000
_cell.length_c   1.000
_cell.angle_alpha   90.00
_cell.angle_beta   90.00
_cell.angle_gamma   90.00
#
_symmetry.space_group_name_H-M   'P 1'
#
loop_
_entity.id
_entity.type
_entity.pdbx_description
1 polymer ?
#
loop_
_entity_poly.entity_id
_entity_poly.type
_entity_poly.pdbx_seq_one_letter_code
_entity_poly.pdbx_strand_id
1 'polypeptide(L)'
;MKLKHFALCAIAIAIVGCDTDSNNNDNNLGSIALTGTVTSGQTLTTAVSDPDGISGEITYFWYADGQAIEGAKSSSFTLTDDQIGLSITAQALYTDDDGINESHITEPTADVAAIAFPASLTITGDALVGSQLTANVADENGFDGDTVTYKWFADDVEIADEVLSTLTLTDAQFGTVITVSASFEDDRGFAESVTSASTEVVARTNSEGEVIISGTPTVGNTLTAEINDTDGASGDITYQWLADAQEIDGAIESTFTVDASLLGQKISVQVAYTDDNGFIEDNTSEETIAVSAVAVDEAGSVAIMGVVPYLTSGELTAEINDNNGVEEANVTYTWSADGVEIAGSNSKTFTPSAYAGSIMSVTATYTDNDGFASSATNSLDTVVYTQLVTSPEALLGAISGGLADGDVIGLNTGVYADMDAILLTSAVTLRAVEGQNPVLSGEVCVHVANGVDGAALTGLTFKNIDTKAGAFCETEEETVIYSEGDNFIFSQNTMDGEDTSLNNAKYNWIVLKGKGALVERNTFTNRNTVEEGSVIKMSSSSSDHTIQYNLFSDSNNPNFAESSLHLINAGNTTGADAAENANFTIQYNRIENFVTGRRLIKVQTSGATIKGNTIVNPNGGISLEDGGFNSVTDNVIIRTTDIASSDDRPSGVLITPLGHTVSNNYIAGIRSDNKEAGGIVFTANPFSQDDGGVPKSGNQAVLNAAGDFTLNVKNNTVLNSQQPIVFSTEIGSKAPASDCDELTAVNAPVLYGLTKNAFVINFDGNLIANGLGDQSSSDTIASSALTQGLFYPYTLSSDHAFEYDCDLINHTSSVLSNNFGYTDSRVSGDASGDWVEIRKLNGNGAFDTDGAIDQDPATNNKEVLEYVTATSTLIETSPTGAQVLAGARGLHYIQTSEVGVGSTWKIQND
;
A
#
# COMPACT_ATOMS: atom_id res chain seq x y z
N MET A 1 -11.08 36.45 -51.03
CA MET A 1 -10.88 36.03 -52.44
C MET A 1 -11.30 34.57 -52.63
N LYS A 2 -12.49 34.28 -53.18
CA LYS A 2 -12.87 32.97 -53.76
C LYS A 2 -13.84 33.20 -54.93
N LEU A 3 -13.36 32.97 -56.15
CA LEU A 3 -14.18 32.91 -57.37
C LEU A 3 -15.04 31.64 -57.33
N LYS A 4 -16.36 31.78 -57.52
CA LYS A 4 -17.20 30.78 -58.17
C LYS A 4 -18.17 31.46 -59.14
N HIS A 5 -17.79 31.46 -60.42
CA HIS A 5 -18.73 31.48 -61.53
C HIS A 5 -19.46 30.13 -61.57
N PHE A 6 -20.78 30.11 -61.83
CA PHE A 6 -21.36 29.41 -62.99
C PHE A 6 -22.89 29.59 -63.10
N ALA A 7 -23.32 29.72 -64.36
CA ALA A 7 -24.63 29.42 -64.92
C ALA A 7 -25.79 30.43 -64.77
N LEU A 8 -25.74 31.41 -65.67
CA LEU A 8 -26.91 32.01 -66.30
C LEU A 8 -27.76 30.93 -66.99
N CYS A 9 -29.04 30.80 -66.65
CA CYS A 9 -30.06 30.32 -67.61
C CYS A 9 -31.28 31.23 -67.53
N ALA A 10 -31.42 32.01 -68.60
CA ALA A 10 -32.55 32.88 -68.84
C ALA A 10 -33.81 32.05 -69.15
N ILE A 11 -34.94 32.47 -68.57
CA ILE A 11 -36.17 32.59 -69.34
C ILE A 11 -36.47 34.08 -69.41
N ALA A 12 -35.94 34.71 -70.45
CA ALA A 12 -36.60 35.84 -71.07
C ALA A 12 -37.63 35.28 -72.04
N ILE A 13 -38.80 35.94 -72.15
CA ILE A 13 -39.70 36.12 -73.30
C ILE A 13 -40.99 36.69 -72.67
N ALA A 14 -41.21 38.01 -72.65
CA ALA A 14 -41.54 38.89 -73.77
C ALA A 14 -42.80 38.43 -74.53
N ILE A 15 -43.86 39.25 -74.51
CA ILE A 15 -44.63 39.56 -75.72
C ILE A 15 -45.31 40.92 -75.49
N VAL A 16 -44.73 41.89 -76.20
CA VAL A 16 -45.31 43.17 -76.60
C VAL A 16 -46.46 42.89 -77.58
N GLY A 17 -47.45 43.80 -77.58
CA GLY A 17 -48.73 43.67 -78.26
C GLY A 17 -48.75 43.20 -79.72
N CYS A 18 -49.88 42.56 -80.03
CA CYS A 18 -50.60 42.50 -81.30
C CYS A 18 -51.88 41.69 -80.98
N ASP A 19 -53.11 42.04 -81.29
CA ASP A 19 -53.73 43.15 -82.01
C ASP A 19 -55.24 43.03 -81.67
N THR A 20 -55.87 44.17 -81.44
CA THR A 20 -57.32 44.48 -81.43
C THR A 20 -58.35 43.44 -80.95
N ASP A 21 -58.89 43.66 -79.74
CA ASP A 21 -60.31 44.05 -79.67
C ASP A 21 -60.58 45.03 -78.53
N SER A 22 -61.36 46.03 -78.88
CA SER A 22 -61.82 47.21 -78.16
C SER A 22 -62.28 46.98 -76.71
N ASN A 23 -61.58 47.63 -75.77
CA ASN A 23 -62.21 48.50 -74.75
C ASN A 23 -61.14 49.27 -73.95
N ASN A 24 -60.81 50.45 -74.46
CA ASN A 24 -60.51 51.69 -73.72
C ASN A 24 -60.25 51.55 -72.20
N ASN A 25 -59.02 51.16 -71.82
CA ASN A 25 -58.45 51.41 -70.49
C ASN A 25 -56.94 51.74 -70.67
N ASP A 26 -56.60 53.02 -70.60
CA ASP A 26 -55.22 53.52 -70.49
C ASP A 26 -54.73 53.28 -69.05
N ASN A 27 -54.10 52.13 -68.73
CA ASN A 27 -53.43 51.96 -67.43
C ASN A 27 -52.07 52.71 -67.43
N ASN A 28 -51.85 53.56 -66.45
CA ASN A 28 -50.59 54.23 -66.17
C ASN A 28 -49.75 53.49 -65.10
N LEU A 29 -48.80 52.65 -65.52
CA LEU A 29 -47.89 51.88 -64.64
C LEU A 29 -47.29 52.68 -63.47
N GLY A 30 -47.34 52.11 -62.27
CA GLY A 30 -46.71 52.66 -61.08
C GLY A 30 -45.21 52.39 -60.95
N SER A 31 -44.66 52.73 -59.78
CA SER A 31 -43.23 52.66 -59.48
C SER A 31 -42.94 52.41 -57.99
N ILE A 32 -41.78 51.81 -57.69
CA ILE A 32 -41.24 51.68 -56.34
C ILE A 32 -39.86 52.33 -56.25
N ALA A 33 -39.62 53.08 -55.18
CA ALA A 33 -38.33 53.65 -54.84
C ALA A 33 -37.84 53.13 -53.49
N LEU A 34 -36.53 52.92 -53.36
CA LEU A 34 -35.87 52.51 -52.13
C LEU A 34 -35.03 53.66 -51.57
N THR A 35 -35.17 53.95 -50.28
CA THR A 35 -34.44 55.02 -49.58
C THR A 35 -33.87 54.52 -48.26
N GLY A 36 -32.81 55.17 -47.79
CA GLY A 36 -32.10 54.81 -46.55
C GLY A 36 -30.60 54.65 -46.77
N THR A 37 -29.85 54.53 -45.68
CA THR A 37 -28.40 54.30 -45.72
C THR A 37 -28.12 52.80 -45.69
N VAL A 38 -27.27 52.33 -46.58
CA VAL A 38 -27.01 50.90 -46.78
C VAL A 38 -25.82 50.49 -45.91
N THR A 39 -26.06 50.43 -44.61
CA THR A 39 -25.07 50.15 -43.57
C THR A 39 -25.72 49.28 -42.48
N SER A 40 -24.99 48.30 -41.92
CA SER A 40 -25.54 47.43 -40.86
C SER A 40 -26.12 48.26 -39.71
N GLY A 41 -27.27 47.83 -39.17
CA GLY A 41 -28.05 48.54 -38.15
C GLY A 41 -28.95 49.67 -38.68
N GLN A 42 -28.80 50.11 -39.94
CA GLN A 42 -29.66 51.13 -40.55
C GLN A 42 -30.91 50.52 -41.21
N THR A 43 -31.96 51.33 -41.36
CA THR A 43 -33.24 50.87 -41.95
C THR A 43 -33.45 51.44 -43.34
N LEU A 44 -33.72 50.56 -44.30
CA LEU A 44 -34.16 50.91 -45.64
C LEU A 44 -35.69 50.95 -45.69
N THR A 45 -36.27 51.88 -46.47
CA THR A 45 -37.72 52.09 -46.60
C THR A 45 -38.11 52.22 -48.07
N THR A 46 -39.19 51.56 -48.45
CA THR A 46 -39.79 51.63 -49.78
C THR A 46 -40.88 52.71 -49.86
N ALA A 47 -41.00 53.35 -51.01
CA ALA A 47 -42.11 54.23 -51.36
C ALA A 47 -42.68 53.78 -52.71
N VAL A 48 -43.98 53.51 -52.74
CA VAL A 48 -44.69 53.06 -53.95
C VAL A 48 -45.63 54.19 -54.39
N SER A 49 -45.65 54.48 -55.69
CA SER A 49 -46.52 55.51 -56.27
C SER A 49 -47.06 55.04 -57.60
N ASP A 50 -48.36 55.24 -57.79
CA ASP A 50 -49.09 54.91 -59.01
C ASP A 50 -49.92 56.13 -59.47
N PRO A 51 -49.83 56.57 -60.73
CA PRO A 51 -50.63 57.67 -61.27
C PRO A 51 -52.14 57.47 -61.17
N ASP A 52 -52.62 56.23 -61.24
CA ASP A 52 -54.05 55.90 -61.20
C ASP A 52 -54.58 55.78 -59.76
N GLY A 53 -53.67 55.71 -58.78
CA GLY A 53 -53.97 55.65 -57.35
C GLY A 53 -53.87 54.23 -56.79
N ILE A 54 -53.56 54.12 -55.48
CA ILE A 54 -53.45 52.84 -54.77
C ILE A 54 -54.30 52.89 -53.50
N SER A 55 -55.46 52.24 -53.50
CA SER A 55 -56.33 52.08 -52.32
C SER A 55 -56.24 50.69 -51.68
N GLY A 56 -55.63 49.72 -52.37
CA GLY A 56 -55.39 48.36 -51.87
C GLY A 56 -54.19 48.24 -50.91
N GLU A 57 -54.07 47.08 -50.25
CA GLU A 57 -52.90 46.76 -49.43
C GLU A 57 -51.69 46.39 -50.30
N ILE A 58 -50.51 46.91 -49.96
CA ILE A 58 -49.25 46.63 -50.66
C ILE A 58 -48.51 45.52 -49.92
N THR A 59 -48.15 44.45 -50.64
CA THR A 59 -47.30 43.38 -50.11
C THR A 59 -45.85 43.60 -50.53
N TYR A 60 -44.91 43.55 -49.57
CA TYR A 60 -43.48 43.72 -49.84
C TYR A 60 -42.70 42.41 -49.73
N PHE A 61 -41.60 42.32 -50.48
CA PHE A 61 -40.57 41.30 -50.35
C PHE A 61 -39.19 41.94 -50.44
N TRP A 62 -38.26 41.53 -49.58
CA TRP A 62 -36.88 42.01 -49.59
C TRP A 62 -35.92 40.91 -50.02
N TYR A 63 -34.86 41.28 -50.72
CA TYR A 63 -33.85 40.35 -51.19
C TYR A 63 -32.44 40.90 -50.91
N ALA A 64 -31.52 40.01 -50.50
CA ALA A 64 -30.10 40.27 -50.41
C ALA A 64 -29.37 39.48 -51.50
N ASP A 65 -28.64 40.17 -52.37
CA ASP A 65 -27.97 39.64 -53.57
C ASP A 65 -28.89 38.72 -54.41
N GLY A 66 -30.14 39.14 -54.56
CA GLY A 66 -31.19 38.42 -55.30
C GLY A 66 -31.84 37.24 -54.57
N GLN A 67 -31.40 36.89 -53.35
CA GLN A 67 -32.03 35.86 -52.51
C GLN A 67 -33.05 36.48 -51.55
N ALA A 68 -34.23 35.86 -51.44
CA ALA A 68 -35.30 36.38 -50.60
C ALA A 68 -34.93 36.32 -49.11
N ILE A 69 -35.12 37.43 -48.40
CA ILE A 69 -34.95 37.51 -46.95
C ILE A 69 -36.26 37.06 -46.31
N GLU A 70 -36.24 35.87 -45.70
CA GLU A 70 -37.45 35.26 -45.15
C GLU A 70 -38.06 36.13 -44.05
N GLY A 71 -39.38 36.35 -44.13
CA GLY A 71 -40.13 37.14 -43.14
C GLY A 71 -40.09 38.66 -43.34
N ALA A 72 -39.19 39.20 -44.16
CA ALA A 72 -39.12 40.63 -44.46
C ALA A 72 -40.23 41.02 -45.45
N LYS A 73 -41.41 41.40 -44.93
CA LYS A 73 -42.61 41.76 -45.72
C LYS A 73 -43.16 43.16 -45.45
N SER A 74 -42.47 43.94 -44.63
CA SER A 74 -42.85 45.31 -44.29
C SER A 74 -42.35 46.29 -45.36
N SER A 75 -42.92 47.50 -45.38
CA SER A 75 -42.45 48.61 -46.22
C SER A 75 -41.06 49.13 -45.82
N SER A 76 -40.46 48.59 -44.76
CA SER A 76 -39.11 48.90 -44.31
C SER A 76 -38.39 47.65 -43.82
N PHE A 77 -37.06 47.63 -43.94
CA PHE A 77 -36.19 46.54 -43.49
C PHE A 77 -34.93 47.10 -42.82
N THR A 78 -34.68 46.67 -41.59
CA THR A 78 -33.45 47.00 -40.84
C THR A 78 -32.35 46.01 -41.20
N LEU A 79 -31.23 46.53 -41.67
CA LEU A 79 -30.07 45.75 -42.06
C LEU A 79 -29.40 45.17 -40.82
N THR A 80 -29.04 43.89 -40.88
CA THR A 80 -28.26 43.20 -39.86
C THR A 80 -26.89 42.82 -40.41
N ASP A 81 -26.02 42.29 -39.56
CA ASP A 81 -24.68 41.88 -39.96
C ASP A 81 -24.70 40.79 -41.05
N ASP A 82 -25.74 39.97 -41.11
CA ASP A 82 -25.95 38.96 -42.15
C ASP A 82 -26.03 39.55 -43.57
N GLN A 83 -26.30 40.85 -43.70
CA GLN A 83 -26.38 41.53 -44.99
C GLN A 83 -25.10 42.28 -45.37
N ILE A 84 -24.07 42.36 -44.51
CA ILE A 84 -22.82 43.07 -44.82
C ILE A 84 -22.19 42.50 -46.10
N GLY A 85 -21.82 43.39 -47.02
CA GLY A 85 -21.24 43.02 -48.31
C GLY A 85 -22.24 42.56 -49.37
N LEU A 86 -23.55 42.55 -49.08
CA LEU A 86 -24.60 42.18 -50.03
C LEU A 86 -25.36 43.42 -50.52
N SER A 87 -25.79 43.43 -51.79
CA SER A 87 -26.73 44.43 -52.31
C SER A 87 -28.17 44.09 -51.93
N ILE A 88 -29.02 45.10 -51.71
CA ILE A 88 -30.41 44.93 -51.29
C ILE A 88 -31.38 45.38 -52.39
N THR A 89 -32.44 44.61 -52.61
CA THR A 89 -33.59 45.02 -53.44
C THR A 89 -34.90 44.82 -52.70
N ALA A 90 -35.92 45.60 -53.06
CA ALA A 90 -37.26 45.45 -52.53
C ALA A 90 -38.29 45.37 -53.66
N GLN A 91 -39.26 44.47 -53.52
CA GLN A 91 -40.37 44.29 -54.45
C GLN A 91 -41.69 44.66 -53.78
N ALA A 92 -42.58 45.35 -54.50
CA ALA A 92 -43.94 45.65 -54.07
C ALA A 92 -44.96 45.10 -55.05
N LEU A 93 -45.99 44.44 -54.52
CA LEU A 93 -47.14 43.92 -55.27
C LEU A 93 -48.42 44.56 -54.72
N TYR A 94 -49.26 45.11 -55.59
CA TYR A 94 -50.52 45.75 -55.21
C TYR A 94 -51.55 45.72 -56.36
N THR A 95 -52.79 46.06 -56.05
CA THR A 95 -53.84 46.35 -57.05
C THR A 95 -54.12 47.85 -57.03
N ASP A 96 -54.10 48.50 -58.19
CA ASP A 96 -54.42 49.93 -58.33
C ASP A 96 -55.93 50.21 -58.19
N ASP A 97 -56.31 51.50 -58.21
CA ASP A 97 -57.70 51.95 -58.06
C ASP A 97 -58.62 51.58 -59.25
N ASP A 98 -58.03 51.25 -60.41
CA ASP A 98 -58.73 50.74 -61.58
C ASP A 98 -58.86 49.20 -61.59
N GLY A 99 -58.31 48.53 -60.56
CA GLY A 99 -58.45 47.10 -60.33
C GLY A 99 -57.42 46.23 -61.04
N ILE A 100 -56.30 46.79 -61.52
CA ILE A 100 -55.21 46.07 -62.19
C ILE A 100 -54.12 45.70 -61.16
N ASN A 101 -53.61 44.47 -61.26
CA ASN A 101 -52.52 44.00 -60.40
C ASN A 101 -51.16 44.40 -60.96
N GLU A 102 -50.35 45.10 -60.17
CA GLU A 102 -49.00 45.54 -60.52
C GLU A 102 -47.93 44.92 -59.61
N SER A 103 -46.72 44.79 -60.14
CA SER A 103 -45.55 44.24 -59.42
C SER A 103 -44.28 44.93 -59.89
N HIS A 104 -43.60 45.63 -58.98
CA HIS A 104 -42.38 46.38 -59.29
C HIS A 104 -41.26 46.04 -58.31
N ILE A 105 -40.03 45.97 -58.80
CA ILE A 105 -38.82 45.74 -57.99
C ILE A 105 -37.86 46.90 -58.17
N THR A 106 -37.18 47.29 -57.09
CA THR A 106 -36.18 48.35 -57.10
C THR A 106 -34.90 47.88 -57.77
N GLU A 107 -34.09 48.82 -58.27
CA GLU A 107 -32.68 48.51 -58.59
C GLU A 107 -31.91 48.11 -57.31
N PRO A 108 -30.86 47.28 -57.41
CA PRO A 108 -30.02 46.91 -56.27
C PRO A 108 -29.32 48.12 -55.65
N THR A 109 -29.25 48.16 -54.32
CA THR A 109 -28.38 49.11 -53.60
C THR A 109 -26.90 48.82 -53.85
N ALA A 110 -26.02 49.73 -53.40
CA ALA A 110 -24.63 49.35 -53.13
C ALA A 110 -24.58 48.26 -52.03
N ASP A 111 -23.43 47.60 -51.90
CA ASP A 111 -23.23 46.59 -50.85
C ASP A 111 -23.33 47.23 -49.45
N VAL A 112 -23.95 46.52 -48.51
CA VAL A 112 -24.10 47.00 -47.12
C VAL A 112 -22.74 47.16 -46.45
N ALA A 113 -22.45 48.38 -45.97
CA ALA A 113 -21.24 48.68 -45.23
C ALA A 113 -21.33 48.26 -43.75
N ALA A 114 -20.18 47.90 -43.15
CA ALA A 114 -20.05 47.67 -41.71
C ALA A 114 -19.86 48.99 -40.92
N ILE A 115 -20.07 48.95 -39.60
CA ILE A 115 -19.77 50.05 -38.66
C ILE A 115 -18.59 49.62 -37.77
N ALA A 116 -17.64 50.53 -37.55
CA ALA A 116 -16.50 50.32 -36.65
C ALA A 116 -16.91 50.44 -35.17
N PHE A 117 -16.34 49.59 -34.32
CA PHE A 117 -16.46 49.68 -32.86
C PHE A 117 -15.10 50.02 -32.25
N PRO A 118 -15.03 50.89 -31.22
CA PRO A 118 -13.76 51.25 -30.63
C PRO A 118 -13.24 50.18 -29.66
N ALA A 119 -11.98 49.81 -29.81
CA ALA A 119 -11.27 48.94 -28.87
C ALA A 119 -10.84 49.67 -27.58
N SER A 120 -10.56 48.91 -26.53
CA SER A 120 -9.98 49.40 -25.26
C SER A 120 -8.83 48.50 -24.77
N LEU A 121 -7.89 49.07 -24.01
CA LEU A 121 -6.71 48.38 -23.51
C LEU A 121 -6.42 48.79 -22.05
N THR A 122 -6.27 47.79 -21.17
CA THR A 122 -5.97 47.99 -19.75
C THR A 122 -4.79 47.13 -19.30
N ILE A 123 -4.08 47.58 -18.26
CA ILE A 123 -3.02 46.80 -17.61
C ILE A 123 -3.56 46.31 -16.26
N THR A 124 -3.33 45.03 -15.94
CA THR A 124 -3.54 44.44 -14.63
C THR A 124 -2.24 43.87 -14.08
N GLY A 125 -2.11 43.79 -12.76
CA GLY A 125 -0.90 43.33 -12.07
C GLY A 125 -0.29 44.43 -11.20
N ASP A 126 0.61 44.04 -10.31
CA ASP A 126 1.27 44.97 -9.38
C ASP A 126 2.49 45.61 -10.05
N ALA A 127 2.63 46.93 -9.89
CA ALA A 127 3.82 47.68 -10.31
C ALA A 127 4.97 47.47 -9.32
N LEU A 128 5.46 46.23 -9.24
CA LEU A 128 6.53 45.80 -8.34
C LEU A 128 7.57 45.00 -9.12
N VAL A 129 8.87 45.26 -8.91
CA VAL A 129 9.96 44.45 -9.51
C VAL A 129 9.73 42.96 -9.21
N GLY A 130 9.89 42.11 -10.22
CA GLY A 130 9.60 40.67 -10.16
C GLY A 130 8.15 40.29 -10.46
N SER A 131 7.20 41.24 -10.39
CA SER A 131 5.80 41.00 -10.71
C SER A 131 5.54 41.04 -12.22
N GLN A 132 4.49 40.34 -12.64
CA GLN A 132 4.04 40.33 -14.04
C GLN A 132 2.85 41.27 -14.22
N LEU A 133 2.93 42.12 -15.23
CA LEU A 133 1.83 42.91 -15.77
C LEU A 133 1.19 42.18 -16.96
N THR A 134 -0.12 42.33 -17.12
CA THR A 134 -0.91 41.74 -18.20
C THR A 134 -1.72 42.82 -18.92
N ALA A 135 -1.60 42.86 -20.24
CA ALA A 135 -2.36 43.71 -21.14
C ALA A 135 -3.68 43.00 -21.53
N ASN A 136 -4.81 43.66 -21.29
CA ASN A 136 -6.14 43.15 -21.62
C ASN A 136 -6.80 44.05 -22.67
N VAL A 137 -6.96 43.53 -23.89
CA VAL A 137 -7.67 44.17 -25.00
C VAL A 137 -9.13 43.74 -24.99
N ALA A 138 -10.05 44.67 -25.21
CA ALA A 138 -11.47 44.38 -25.42
C ALA A 138 -12.03 45.17 -26.60
N ASP A 139 -12.78 44.49 -27.47
CA ASP A 139 -13.55 45.06 -28.57
C ASP A 139 -14.96 44.45 -28.59
N GLU A 140 -15.99 45.23 -28.91
CA GLU A 140 -17.40 44.79 -28.87
C GLU A 140 -17.74 43.81 -29.99
N ASN A 141 -17.05 43.87 -31.14
CA ASN A 141 -17.35 43.04 -32.30
C ASN A 141 -16.45 41.81 -32.44
N GLY A 142 -15.42 41.69 -31.60
CA GLY A 142 -14.50 40.56 -31.59
C GLY A 142 -13.23 40.79 -32.43
N PHE A 143 -12.21 39.98 -32.16
CA PHE A 143 -10.95 39.97 -32.90
C PHE A 143 -10.22 38.64 -32.66
N ASP A 144 -9.25 38.32 -33.53
CA ASP A 144 -8.34 37.19 -33.32
C ASP A 144 -7.19 37.59 -32.38
N GLY A 145 -7.23 37.07 -31.15
CA GLY A 145 -6.23 37.34 -30.12
C GLY A 145 -4.79 36.98 -30.51
N ASP A 146 -4.60 36.02 -31.43
CA ASP A 146 -3.28 35.59 -31.89
C ASP A 146 -2.62 36.61 -32.85
N THR A 147 -3.39 37.59 -33.34
CA THR A 147 -2.91 38.61 -34.28
C THR A 147 -2.51 39.93 -33.61
N VAL A 148 -2.77 40.07 -32.30
CA VAL A 148 -2.48 41.30 -31.57
C VAL A 148 -0.97 41.49 -31.40
N THR A 149 -0.47 42.63 -31.83
CA THR A 149 0.93 43.04 -31.59
C THR A 149 0.99 44.00 -30.42
N TYR A 150 1.76 43.65 -29.38
CA TYR A 150 1.98 44.49 -28.21
C TYR A 150 3.32 45.24 -28.30
N LYS A 151 3.39 46.42 -27.68
CA LYS A 151 4.63 47.15 -27.38
C LYS A 151 4.53 47.76 -25.99
N TRP A 152 5.49 47.46 -25.14
CA TRP A 152 5.57 47.99 -23.78
C TRP A 152 6.53 49.17 -23.68
N PHE A 153 6.24 50.10 -22.78
CA PHE A 153 7.04 51.31 -22.56
C PHE A 153 7.25 51.55 -21.07
N ALA A 154 8.44 52.04 -20.71
CA ALA A 154 8.78 52.55 -19.39
C ALA A 154 9.13 54.05 -19.53
N ASP A 155 8.39 54.93 -18.85
CA ASP A 155 8.49 56.40 -19.00
C ASP A 155 8.54 56.86 -20.47
N ASP A 156 7.61 56.35 -21.28
CA ASP A 156 7.48 56.60 -22.72
C ASP A 156 8.65 56.08 -23.60
N VAL A 157 9.58 55.30 -23.04
CA VAL A 157 10.66 54.63 -23.77
C VAL A 157 10.30 53.17 -24.03
N GLU A 158 10.32 52.74 -25.29
CA GLU A 158 10.00 51.36 -25.68
C GLU A 158 10.96 50.36 -25.02
N ILE A 159 10.39 49.35 -24.37
CA ILE A 159 11.12 48.21 -23.82
C ILE A 159 11.36 47.25 -24.98
N ALA A 160 12.62 47.12 -25.39
CA ALA A 160 12.99 46.35 -26.57
C ALA A 160 12.57 44.87 -26.45
N ASP A 161 12.13 44.30 -27.58
CA ASP A 161 11.77 42.88 -27.75
C ASP A 161 10.55 42.38 -26.94
N GLU A 162 9.84 43.26 -26.22
CA GLU A 162 8.63 42.92 -25.46
C GLU A 162 7.35 43.05 -26.31
N VAL A 163 6.95 41.93 -26.94
CA VAL A 163 5.82 41.87 -27.88
C VAL A 163 4.65 41.00 -27.42
N LEU A 164 4.74 40.42 -26.22
CA LEU A 164 3.70 39.58 -25.64
C LEU A 164 2.65 40.40 -24.88
N SER A 165 1.49 39.80 -24.62
CA SER A 165 0.44 40.39 -23.77
C SER A 165 0.82 40.50 -22.29
N THR A 166 2.00 40.03 -21.91
CA THR A 166 2.51 40.08 -20.54
C THR A 166 3.92 40.67 -20.49
N LEU A 167 4.23 41.41 -19.44
CA LEU A 167 5.56 41.96 -19.15
C LEU A 167 5.96 41.63 -17.71
N THR A 168 7.10 40.98 -17.51
CA THR A 168 7.68 40.81 -16.18
C THR A 168 8.57 42.01 -15.85
N LEU A 169 8.31 42.68 -14.74
CA LEU A 169 9.08 43.84 -14.31
C LEU A 169 10.43 43.41 -13.75
N THR A 170 11.48 44.10 -14.17
CA THR A 170 12.85 43.90 -13.67
C THR A 170 13.35 45.17 -12.99
N ASP A 171 14.52 45.11 -12.36
CA ASP A 171 15.15 46.29 -11.78
C ASP A 171 15.39 47.42 -12.79
N ALA A 172 15.48 47.12 -14.08
CA ALA A 172 15.62 48.14 -15.12
C ALA A 172 14.38 49.07 -15.20
N GLN A 173 13.22 48.61 -14.73
CA GLN A 173 11.97 49.39 -14.70
C GLN A 173 11.72 50.06 -13.35
N PHE A 174 12.54 49.83 -12.33
CA PHE A 174 12.36 50.45 -11.02
C PHE A 174 12.29 51.99 -11.13
N GLY A 175 11.28 52.58 -10.49
CA GLY A 175 11.07 54.03 -10.49
C GLY A 175 10.42 54.60 -11.76
N THR A 176 10.08 53.76 -12.75
CA THR A 176 9.37 54.18 -13.98
C THR A 176 7.88 53.88 -13.90
N VAL A 177 7.05 54.50 -14.74
CA VAL A 177 5.67 54.05 -14.99
C VAL A 177 5.60 53.23 -16.27
N ILE A 178 4.68 52.26 -16.33
CA ILE A 178 4.54 51.35 -17.47
C ILE A 178 3.29 51.67 -18.29
N THR A 179 3.41 51.67 -19.62
CA THR A 179 2.29 51.71 -20.56
C THR A 179 2.44 50.61 -21.62
N VAL A 180 1.34 50.22 -22.26
CA VAL A 180 1.33 49.26 -23.36
C VAL A 180 0.46 49.75 -24.50
N SER A 181 0.91 49.53 -25.74
CA SER A 181 0.09 49.70 -26.94
C SER A 181 -0.22 48.35 -27.59
N ALA A 182 -1.45 48.18 -28.07
CA ALA A 182 -1.88 47.00 -28.82
C ALA A 182 -2.39 47.42 -30.21
N SER A 183 -2.05 46.67 -31.25
CA SER A 183 -2.53 46.88 -32.63
C SER A 183 -2.98 45.55 -33.26
N PHE A 184 -4.15 45.54 -33.90
CA PHE A 184 -4.79 44.35 -34.49
C PHE A 184 -5.83 44.71 -35.56
N GLU A 185 -6.38 43.72 -36.26
CA GLU A 185 -7.56 43.87 -37.13
C GLU A 185 -8.75 43.17 -36.47
N ASP A 186 -9.91 43.84 -36.38
CA ASP A 186 -11.12 43.29 -35.78
C ASP A 186 -11.85 42.29 -36.71
N ASP A 187 -12.86 41.60 -36.20
CA ASP A 187 -13.62 40.60 -36.98
C ASP A 187 -14.39 41.20 -38.18
N ARG A 188 -14.46 42.54 -38.26
CA ARG A 188 -15.08 43.31 -39.35
C ARG A 188 -14.06 43.90 -40.34
N GLY A 189 -12.76 43.66 -40.14
CA GLY A 189 -11.69 44.10 -41.02
C GLY A 189 -11.22 45.55 -40.79
N PHE A 190 -11.51 46.15 -39.63
CA PHE A 190 -10.99 47.46 -39.25
C PHE A 190 -9.67 47.29 -38.48
N ALA A 191 -8.66 48.07 -38.88
CA ALA A 191 -7.38 48.13 -38.18
C ALA A 191 -7.49 49.04 -36.94
N GLU A 192 -7.23 48.49 -35.76
CA GLU A 192 -7.32 49.16 -34.47
C GLU A 192 -5.92 49.35 -33.85
N SER A 193 -5.75 50.46 -33.12
CA SER A 193 -4.52 50.75 -32.38
C SER A 193 -4.84 51.57 -31.12
N VAL A 194 -4.56 50.98 -29.96
CA VAL A 194 -4.95 51.53 -28.65
C VAL A 194 -3.78 51.51 -27.67
N THR A 195 -3.77 52.45 -26.73
CA THR A 195 -2.74 52.56 -25.68
C THR A 195 -3.40 52.61 -24.30
N SER A 196 -2.81 51.92 -23.33
CA SER A 196 -3.30 51.89 -21.95
C SER A 196 -3.07 53.22 -21.22
N ALA A 197 -3.72 53.38 -20.07
CA ALA A 197 -3.24 54.31 -19.05
C ALA A 197 -1.91 53.81 -18.43
N SER A 198 -1.15 54.72 -17.83
CA SER A 198 0.07 54.39 -17.07
C SER A 198 -0.27 53.63 -15.79
N THR A 199 0.59 52.68 -15.41
CA THR A 199 0.58 52.07 -14.07
C THR A 199 0.97 53.09 -12.99
N GLU A 200 0.85 52.68 -11.73
CA GLU A 200 1.64 53.29 -10.66
C GLU A 200 3.14 53.12 -10.93
N VAL A 201 3.97 53.93 -10.26
CA VAL A 201 5.44 53.85 -10.36
C VAL A 201 5.90 52.48 -9.84
N VAL A 202 6.77 51.81 -10.60
CA VAL A 202 7.32 50.51 -10.23
C VAL A 202 8.16 50.62 -8.96
N ALA A 203 7.74 49.92 -7.91
CA ALA A 203 8.43 49.84 -6.63
C ALA A 203 9.28 48.55 -6.52
N ARG A 204 10.02 48.42 -5.41
CA ARG A 204 10.68 47.16 -4.98
C ARG A 204 10.42 46.96 -3.48
N THR A 205 10.42 45.72 -3.02
CA THR A 205 10.33 45.36 -1.59
C THR A 205 11.71 45.29 -0.97
N ASN A 206 11.79 45.55 0.34
CA ASN A 206 13.01 45.37 1.11
C ASN A 206 13.31 43.88 1.36
N SER A 207 14.59 43.54 1.51
CA SER A 207 15.06 42.23 1.96
C SER A 207 15.85 42.44 3.26
N GLU A 208 15.24 42.17 4.42
CA GLU A 208 15.89 42.41 5.72
C GLU A 208 17.18 41.57 5.86
N GLY A 209 18.25 42.21 6.35
CA GLY A 209 19.52 41.53 6.60
C GLY A 209 19.60 40.83 7.96
N GLU A 210 20.56 39.92 8.10
CA GLU A 210 20.80 39.17 9.33
C GLU A 210 22.14 39.53 9.97
N VAL A 211 22.19 39.59 11.30
CA VAL A 211 23.40 39.86 12.08
C VAL A 211 23.77 38.64 12.92
N ILE A 212 24.99 38.14 12.74
CA ILE A 212 25.50 36.96 13.43
C ILE A 212 26.76 37.33 14.21
N ILE A 213 26.96 36.72 15.38
CA ILE A 213 28.20 36.85 16.15
C ILE A 213 29.11 35.65 15.84
N SER A 214 30.32 35.95 15.41
CA SER A 214 31.42 35.00 15.25
C SER A 214 32.38 35.07 16.45
N GLY A 215 32.80 33.91 16.96
CA GLY A 215 33.68 33.76 18.12
C GLY A 215 32.96 33.40 19.43
N THR A 216 33.70 32.82 20.37
CA THR A 216 33.14 32.35 21.64
C THR A 216 33.10 33.44 22.71
N PRO A 217 32.02 33.56 23.51
CA PRO A 217 31.94 34.48 24.65
C PRO A 217 32.81 34.03 25.85
N THR A 218 34.06 33.63 25.64
CA THR A 218 35.02 33.27 26.70
C THR A 218 35.86 34.49 27.07
N VAL A 219 36.12 34.70 28.36
CA VAL A 219 36.91 35.85 28.84
C VAL A 219 38.25 35.95 28.10
N GLY A 220 38.49 37.10 27.46
CA GLY A 220 39.68 37.40 26.67
C GLY A 220 39.59 37.07 25.17
N ASN A 221 38.56 36.35 24.72
CA ASN A 221 38.29 36.14 23.30
C ASN A 221 37.67 37.38 22.66
N THR A 222 37.84 37.53 21.35
CA THR A 222 37.22 38.59 20.56
C THR A 222 36.06 38.02 19.76
N LEU A 223 34.88 38.59 19.97
CA LEU A 223 33.67 38.40 19.17
C LEU A 223 33.69 39.34 17.97
N THR A 224 33.12 38.93 16.84
CA THR A 224 32.99 39.73 15.62
C THR A 224 31.54 39.73 15.18
N ALA A 225 31.00 40.89 14.83
CA ALA A 225 29.68 41.02 14.22
C ALA A 225 29.80 40.84 12.71
N GLU A 226 29.03 39.93 12.14
CA GLU A 226 28.94 39.66 10.70
C GLU A 226 27.54 40.00 10.20
N ILE A 227 27.46 40.67 9.05
CA ILE A 227 26.21 41.07 8.41
C ILE A 227 26.05 40.24 7.14
N ASN A 228 24.92 39.54 7.04
CA ASN A 228 24.52 38.84 5.83
C ASN A 228 23.29 39.52 5.25
N ASP A 229 23.46 40.21 4.14
CA ASP A 229 22.38 40.88 3.42
C ASP A 229 22.44 40.55 1.93
N THR A 230 21.29 40.16 1.37
CA THR A 230 21.16 39.72 -0.02
C THR A 230 21.28 40.85 -1.03
N ASP A 231 20.84 42.05 -0.69
CA ASP A 231 21.04 43.22 -1.55
C ASP A 231 22.27 44.04 -1.15
N GLY A 232 22.89 43.72 -0.01
CA GLY A 232 24.23 44.16 0.37
C GLY A 232 24.21 45.30 1.39
N ALA A 233 25.26 45.36 2.22
CA ALA A 233 25.37 46.30 3.33
C ALA A 233 26.53 47.28 3.13
N SER A 234 26.60 47.98 1.98
CA SER A 234 27.75 48.88 1.69
C SER A 234 27.65 50.28 2.30
N GLY A 235 26.52 50.61 2.93
CA GLY A 235 26.30 51.89 3.62
C GLY A 235 27.13 52.10 4.89
N ASP A 236 26.87 53.21 5.59
CA ASP A 236 27.50 53.49 6.89
C ASP A 236 26.92 52.53 7.95
N ILE A 237 27.76 51.65 8.48
CA ILE A 237 27.37 50.65 9.49
C ILE A 237 27.71 51.14 10.90
N THR A 238 26.78 50.99 11.83
CA THR A 238 26.97 51.26 13.26
C THR A 238 26.73 50.00 14.09
N TYR A 239 27.53 49.80 15.13
CA TYR A 239 27.46 48.64 16.03
C TYR A 239 27.22 49.09 17.47
N GLN A 240 26.50 48.30 18.25
CA GLN A 240 26.40 48.42 19.70
C GLN A 240 26.30 47.04 20.32
N TRP A 241 27.31 46.63 21.09
CA TRP A 241 27.28 45.36 21.81
C TRP A 241 26.48 45.46 23.10
N LEU A 242 25.78 44.39 23.46
CA LEU A 242 24.93 44.29 24.62
C LEU A 242 25.31 43.08 25.49
N ALA A 243 25.15 43.21 26.80
CA ALA A 243 25.22 42.13 27.77
C ALA A 243 23.86 42.02 28.49
N ASP A 244 23.22 40.84 28.45
CA ASP A 244 21.85 40.62 28.96
C ASP A 244 20.87 41.74 28.50
N ALA A 245 20.93 42.07 27.21
CA ALA A 245 20.17 43.15 26.55
C ALA A 245 20.43 44.57 27.07
N GLN A 246 21.54 44.82 27.80
CA GLN A 246 21.99 46.17 28.16
C GLN A 246 23.24 46.57 27.40
N GLU A 247 23.28 47.81 26.92
CA GLU A 247 24.43 48.37 26.21
C GLU A 247 25.73 48.26 27.04
N ILE A 248 26.78 47.74 26.41
CA ILE A 248 28.13 47.74 26.94
C ILE A 248 28.78 49.07 26.56
N ASP A 249 29.13 49.90 27.56
CA ASP A 249 29.65 51.25 27.34
C ASP A 249 30.94 51.24 26.49
N GLY A 250 30.91 51.97 25.37
CA GLY A 250 32.02 52.10 24.43
C GLY A 250 32.24 50.92 23.47
N ALA A 251 31.42 49.88 23.52
CA ALA A 251 31.51 48.73 22.61
C ALA A 251 30.75 48.98 21.30
N ILE A 252 31.34 49.78 20.42
CA ILE A 252 30.72 50.29 19.17
C ILE A 252 31.45 49.88 17.88
N GLU A 253 32.44 49.00 18.01
CA GLU A 253 33.23 48.49 16.88
C GLU A 253 32.61 47.18 16.36
N SER A 254 32.96 46.78 15.13
CA SER A 254 32.53 45.48 14.57
C SER A 254 33.08 44.27 15.32
N THR A 255 33.99 44.48 16.28
CA THR A 255 34.57 43.45 17.12
C THR A 255 34.52 43.84 18.60
N PHE A 256 34.41 42.86 19.48
CA PHE A 256 34.31 43.05 20.92
C PHE A 256 35.10 42.00 21.70
N THR A 257 36.08 42.43 22.51
CA THR A 257 36.82 41.52 23.40
C THR A 257 36.07 41.33 24.72
N VAL A 258 35.79 40.08 25.06
CA VAL A 258 35.00 39.69 26.24
C VAL A 258 35.78 39.95 27.52
N ASP A 259 35.22 40.78 28.40
CA ASP A 259 35.83 41.12 29.70
C ASP A 259 35.40 40.16 30.82
N ALA A 260 36.26 39.98 31.82
CA ALA A 260 36.00 39.13 32.98
C ALA A 260 34.78 39.58 33.81
N SER A 261 34.39 40.84 33.75
CA SER A 261 33.19 41.37 34.41
C SER A 261 31.88 40.87 33.80
N LEU A 262 31.92 40.29 32.60
CA LEU A 262 30.75 39.79 31.89
C LEU A 262 30.45 38.33 32.20
N LEU A 263 31.24 37.66 33.05
CA LEU A 263 31.03 36.26 33.43
C LEU A 263 29.57 35.95 33.80
N GLY A 264 29.01 34.96 33.11
CA GLY A 264 27.63 34.50 33.29
C GLY A 264 26.56 35.32 32.56
N GLN A 265 26.92 36.44 31.92
CA GLN A 265 26.01 37.24 31.08
C GLN A 265 26.05 36.74 29.64
N LYS A 266 24.97 36.92 28.89
CA LYS A 266 24.92 36.62 27.46
C LYS A 266 25.21 37.87 26.64
N ILE A 267 25.84 37.72 25.47
CA ILE A 267 26.23 38.83 24.62
C ILE A 267 25.35 38.87 23.37
N SER A 268 24.97 40.06 22.91
CA SER A 268 24.38 40.26 21.57
C SER A 268 24.95 41.54 20.95
N VAL A 269 24.69 41.77 19.66
CA VAL A 269 25.10 43.00 18.98
C VAL A 269 23.95 43.55 18.14
N GLN A 270 23.67 44.84 18.31
CA GLN A 270 22.76 45.59 17.46
C GLN A 270 23.57 46.28 16.36
N VAL A 271 23.11 46.17 15.12
CA VAL A 271 23.77 46.71 13.93
C VAL A 271 22.75 47.44 13.08
N ALA A 272 23.02 48.71 12.79
CA ALA A 272 22.18 49.54 11.92
C ALA A 272 22.97 50.05 10.72
N TYR A 273 22.37 49.97 9.54
CA TYR A 273 22.96 50.38 8.25
C TYR A 273 21.88 50.77 7.23
N THR A 274 22.31 51.22 6.06
CA THR A 274 21.44 51.37 4.87
C THR A 274 21.97 50.43 3.80
N ASP A 275 21.11 49.59 3.26
CA ASP A 275 21.48 48.60 2.24
C ASP A 275 21.79 49.26 0.88
N ASP A 276 22.19 48.45 -0.10
CA ASP A 276 22.52 48.97 -1.45
C ASP A 276 21.28 49.37 -2.26
N ASN A 277 20.08 49.01 -1.79
CA ASN A 277 18.78 49.39 -2.34
C ASN A 277 18.19 50.66 -1.71
N GLY A 278 18.83 51.20 -0.66
CA GLY A 278 18.43 52.40 0.05
C GLY A 278 17.43 52.20 1.19
N PHE A 279 17.16 50.96 1.63
CA PHE A 279 16.37 50.70 2.83
C PHE A 279 17.23 50.78 4.09
N ILE A 280 16.62 51.18 5.21
CA ILE A 280 17.28 51.33 6.50
C ILE A 280 17.03 50.07 7.32
N GLU A 281 18.12 49.47 7.79
CA GLU A 281 18.18 48.24 8.57
C GLU A 281 18.61 48.53 10.02
N ASP A 282 17.99 47.86 11.00
CA ASP A 282 18.34 47.92 12.42
C ASP A 282 18.11 46.55 13.07
N ASN A 283 19.13 45.71 12.98
CA ASN A 283 19.05 44.28 13.27
C ASN A 283 19.85 43.95 14.53
N THR A 284 19.30 43.09 15.38
CA THR A 284 19.98 42.61 16.59
C THR A 284 20.25 41.12 16.47
N SER A 285 21.48 40.69 16.74
CA SER A 285 21.84 39.27 16.73
C SER A 285 21.09 38.49 17.82
N GLU A 286 20.99 37.18 17.62
CA GLU A 286 20.67 36.27 18.73
C GLU A 286 21.70 36.40 19.86
N GLU A 287 21.26 36.09 21.08
CA GLU A 287 22.13 36.09 22.26
C GLU A 287 23.10 34.90 22.20
N THR A 288 24.38 35.14 22.50
CA THR A 288 25.34 34.07 22.75
C THR A 288 24.94 33.25 23.98
N ILE A 289 25.59 32.10 24.18
CA ILE A 289 25.64 31.48 25.51
C ILE A 289 26.25 32.42 26.55
N ALA A 290 26.07 32.09 27.83
CA ALA A 290 26.61 32.88 28.92
C ALA A 290 28.16 32.84 28.94
N VAL A 291 28.78 33.99 29.23
CA VAL A 291 30.23 34.14 29.23
C VAL A 291 30.90 33.21 30.24
N SER A 292 31.93 32.50 29.80
CA SER A 292 32.68 31.53 30.60
C SER A 292 34.12 32.01 30.88
N ALA A 293 34.72 31.51 31.97
CA ALA A 293 36.09 31.89 32.36
C ALA A 293 37.17 31.11 31.59
N VAL A 294 36.81 29.93 31.09
CA VAL A 294 37.65 29.00 30.31
C VAL A 294 36.71 28.29 29.36
N ALA A 295 37.16 28.03 28.13
CA ALA A 295 36.42 27.28 27.14
C ALA A 295 35.96 25.91 27.69
N VAL A 296 34.70 25.55 27.44
CA VAL A 296 34.07 24.30 27.89
C VAL A 296 33.51 23.60 26.65
N ASP A 297 34.00 22.39 26.40
CA ASP A 297 33.53 21.51 25.34
C ASP A 297 32.13 20.97 25.69
N GLU A 298 31.15 21.27 24.85
CA GLU A 298 29.82 20.65 24.84
C GLU A 298 29.60 19.97 23.50
N ALA A 299 28.87 18.85 23.49
CA ALA A 299 28.65 18.13 22.24
C ALA A 299 27.65 18.90 21.35
N GLY A 300 28.10 19.29 20.16
CA GLY A 300 27.20 19.79 19.12
C GLY A 300 26.25 18.73 18.57
N SER A 301 25.38 19.18 17.66
CA SER A 301 24.31 18.40 17.05
C SER A 301 24.27 18.66 15.55
N VAL A 302 23.76 17.69 14.78
CA VAL A 302 23.52 17.86 13.35
C VAL A 302 22.06 17.55 13.04
N ALA A 303 21.40 18.44 12.31
CA ALA A 303 20.05 18.22 11.79
C ALA A 303 20.12 17.85 10.31
N ILE A 304 19.19 17.02 9.85
CA ILE A 304 18.99 16.76 8.42
C ILE A 304 17.71 17.47 7.99
N MET A 305 17.84 18.45 7.11
CA MET A 305 16.73 19.17 6.49
C MET A 305 16.44 18.60 5.11
N GLY A 306 15.17 18.65 4.70
CA GLY A 306 14.70 18.20 3.41
C GLY A 306 13.17 18.16 3.36
N VAL A 307 12.59 18.05 2.17
CA VAL A 307 11.14 17.94 2.01
C VAL A 307 10.68 16.53 2.35
N VAL A 308 9.77 16.40 3.32
CA VAL A 308 9.16 15.13 3.72
C VAL A 308 7.84 14.91 2.96
N PRO A 309 7.58 13.71 2.39
CA PRO A 309 8.44 12.53 2.36
C PRO A 309 9.67 12.69 1.45
N TYR A 310 10.81 12.14 1.86
CA TYR A 310 12.08 12.31 1.15
C TYR A 310 12.12 11.51 -0.15
N LEU A 311 12.54 12.17 -1.24
CA LEU A 311 12.65 11.56 -2.57
C LEU A 311 14.10 11.37 -2.99
N THR A 312 14.36 10.41 -3.87
CA THR A 312 15.69 10.22 -4.50
C THR A 312 16.15 11.44 -5.29
N SER A 313 15.21 12.27 -5.75
CA SER A 313 15.47 13.55 -6.43
C SER A 313 15.55 14.75 -5.48
N GLY A 314 15.18 14.59 -4.21
CA GLY A 314 15.18 15.68 -3.23
C GLY A 314 16.54 15.87 -2.60
N GLU A 315 17.02 17.11 -2.52
CA GLU A 315 18.25 17.43 -1.80
C GLU A 315 18.03 17.37 -0.29
N LEU A 316 18.95 16.73 0.42
CA LEU A 316 19.07 16.77 1.88
C LEU A 316 20.18 17.74 2.26
N THR A 317 19.97 18.53 3.29
CA THR A 317 20.96 19.50 3.81
C THR A 317 21.26 19.17 5.27
N ALA A 318 22.52 18.96 5.59
CA ALA A 318 22.96 18.82 6.98
C ALA A 318 23.21 20.20 7.57
N GLU A 319 22.68 20.47 8.77
CA GLU A 319 22.94 21.70 9.52
C GLU A 319 23.61 21.34 10.84
N ILE A 320 24.87 21.75 11.01
CA ILE A 320 25.60 21.60 12.27
C ILE A 320 25.25 22.78 13.18
N ASN A 321 25.00 22.47 14.45
CA ASN A 321 24.85 23.47 15.49
C ASN A 321 25.67 23.06 16.71
N ASP A 322 26.44 24.00 17.23
CA ASP A 322 27.28 23.85 18.40
C ASP A 322 27.15 25.11 19.28
N ASN A 323 27.39 24.98 20.58
CA ASN A 323 27.07 26.01 21.56
C ASN A 323 27.90 27.29 21.41
N ASN A 324 29.08 27.20 20.78
CA ASN A 324 29.97 28.32 20.50
C ASN A 324 30.10 28.60 18.99
N GLY A 325 29.31 27.90 18.16
CA GLY A 325 29.33 27.98 16.70
C GLY A 325 30.46 27.16 16.06
N VAL A 326 30.33 26.94 14.75
CA VAL A 326 31.29 26.17 13.96
C VAL A 326 31.60 26.94 12.69
N GLU A 327 32.89 27.05 12.32
CA GLU A 327 33.27 27.55 11.00
C GLU A 327 32.95 26.47 9.95
N GLU A 328 31.90 26.69 9.16
CA GLU A 328 31.39 25.74 8.15
C GLU A 328 32.49 25.25 7.19
N ALA A 329 33.48 26.09 6.87
CA ALA A 329 34.60 25.73 5.99
C ALA A 329 35.50 24.61 6.56
N ASN A 330 35.44 24.35 7.87
CA ASN A 330 36.20 23.31 8.56
C ASN A 330 35.37 22.05 8.86
N VAL A 331 34.11 22.00 8.42
CA VAL A 331 33.23 20.86 8.62
C VAL A 331 33.40 19.87 7.47
N THR A 332 33.61 18.60 7.82
CA THR A 332 33.53 17.48 6.87
C THR A 332 32.30 16.66 7.15
N TYR A 333 31.39 16.60 6.19
CA TYR A 333 30.22 15.74 6.26
C TYR A 333 30.55 14.34 5.73
N THR A 334 29.85 13.33 6.20
CA THR A 334 29.95 11.96 5.69
C THR A 334 28.55 11.37 5.72
N TRP A 335 27.94 11.22 4.55
CA TRP A 335 26.62 10.61 4.42
C TRP A 335 26.74 9.09 4.37
N SER A 336 25.77 8.42 4.98
CA SER A 336 25.66 6.97 5.02
C SER A 336 24.22 6.54 4.73
N ALA A 337 24.07 5.43 4.00
CA ALA A 337 22.79 4.76 3.78
C ALA A 337 22.75 3.46 4.59
N ASP A 338 21.74 3.28 5.42
CA ASP A 338 21.59 2.12 6.32
C ASP A 338 22.84 1.84 7.17
N GLY A 339 23.50 2.92 7.61
CA GLY A 339 24.72 2.87 8.42
C GLY A 339 26.02 2.60 7.64
N VAL A 340 25.95 2.45 6.31
CA VAL A 340 27.12 2.26 5.44
C VAL A 340 27.51 3.58 4.78
N GLU A 341 28.78 3.98 4.95
CA GLU A 341 29.33 5.21 4.38
C GLU A 341 29.25 5.22 2.84
N ILE A 342 28.81 6.36 2.30
CA ILE A 342 28.74 6.63 0.87
C ILE A 342 30.02 7.35 0.44
N ALA A 343 30.84 6.66 -0.36
CA ALA A 343 32.10 7.21 -0.84
C ALA A 343 31.90 8.53 -1.62
N GLY A 344 32.64 9.57 -1.24
CA GLY A 344 32.61 10.88 -1.91
C GLY A 344 31.44 11.80 -1.50
N SER A 345 30.66 11.43 -0.48
CA SER A 345 29.56 12.22 0.06
C SER A 345 30.02 13.24 1.12
N ASN A 346 31.02 14.06 0.79
CA ASN A 346 31.70 14.90 1.78
C ASN A 346 31.14 16.32 1.93
N SER A 347 29.98 16.58 1.31
CA SER A 347 29.38 17.92 1.20
C SER A 347 28.24 18.11 2.21
N LYS A 348 27.97 19.38 2.56
CA LYS A 348 26.84 19.78 3.41
C LYS A 348 25.50 19.29 2.86
N THR A 349 25.35 19.25 1.53
CA THR A 349 24.17 18.72 0.86
C THR A 349 24.42 17.37 0.20
N PHE A 350 23.35 16.59 0.05
CA PHE A 350 23.36 15.29 -0.61
C PHE A 350 22.02 14.97 -1.28
N THR A 351 22.06 14.54 -2.55
CA THR A 351 20.87 14.03 -3.26
C THR A 351 20.93 12.50 -3.35
N PRO A 352 20.02 11.75 -2.68
CA PRO A 352 20.06 10.30 -2.55
C PRO A 352 19.54 9.56 -3.80
N SER A 353 20.07 9.89 -4.98
CA SER A 353 19.57 9.42 -6.28
C SER A 353 19.59 7.90 -6.48
N ALA A 354 20.46 7.18 -5.76
CA ALA A 354 20.62 5.72 -5.86
C ALA A 354 20.29 4.98 -4.55
N TYR A 355 19.67 5.66 -3.58
CA TYR A 355 19.48 5.15 -2.22
C TYR A 355 18.00 5.06 -1.82
N ALA A 356 17.13 4.75 -2.78
CA ALA A 356 15.74 4.44 -2.49
C ALA A 356 15.66 3.27 -1.49
N GLY A 357 14.75 3.36 -0.52
CA GLY A 357 14.54 2.36 0.51
C GLY A 357 15.50 2.45 1.71
N SER A 358 16.60 3.20 1.60
CA SER A 358 17.56 3.36 2.68
C SER A 358 17.16 4.46 3.66
N ILE A 359 17.52 4.28 4.93
CA ILE A 359 17.54 5.35 5.93
C ILE A 359 18.85 6.11 5.77
N MET A 360 18.75 7.40 5.44
CA MET A 360 19.93 8.26 5.30
C MET A 360 20.40 8.76 6.66
N SER A 361 21.71 8.87 6.82
CA SER A 361 22.34 9.47 7.99
C SER A 361 23.53 10.33 7.58
N VAL A 362 23.91 11.28 8.43
CA VAL A 362 25.06 12.15 8.22
C VAL A 362 25.87 12.22 9.50
N THR A 363 27.18 12.16 9.37
CA THR A 363 28.13 12.51 10.43
C THR A 363 28.87 13.77 10.01
N ALA A 364 28.78 14.83 10.81
CA ALA A 364 29.57 16.05 10.68
C ALA A 364 30.77 15.94 11.62
N THR A 365 31.98 15.98 11.06
CA THR A 365 33.24 16.10 11.83
C THR A 365 33.73 17.52 11.71
N TYR A 366 34.00 18.19 12.84
CA TYR A 366 34.31 19.62 12.87
C TYR A 366 35.28 19.96 14.00
N THR A 367 35.79 21.18 13.97
CA THR A 367 36.41 21.84 15.11
C THR A 367 35.56 23.04 15.45
N ASP A 368 35.12 23.12 16.70
CA ASP A 368 34.29 24.22 17.19
C ASP A 368 35.10 25.53 17.27
N ASN A 369 34.44 26.64 17.58
CA ASN A 369 35.10 27.95 17.65
C ASN A 369 36.06 28.11 18.84
N ASP A 370 36.04 27.19 19.81
CA ASP A 370 37.01 27.10 20.91
C ASP A 370 38.23 26.21 20.59
N GLY A 371 38.23 25.53 19.44
CA GLY A 371 39.32 24.67 18.99
C GLY A 371 39.21 23.22 19.46
N PHE A 372 38.06 22.78 19.96
CA PHE A 372 37.77 21.39 20.29
C PHE A 372 37.30 20.62 19.05
N ALA A 373 37.96 19.49 18.77
CA ALA A 373 37.56 18.61 17.69
C ALA A 373 36.43 17.69 18.16
N SER A 374 35.34 17.65 17.40
CA SER A 374 34.13 16.90 17.75
C SER A 374 33.46 16.29 16.51
N SER A 375 32.43 15.49 16.75
CA SER A 375 31.59 14.93 15.69
C SER A 375 30.15 14.78 16.16
N ALA A 376 29.20 15.12 15.29
CA ALA A 376 27.77 14.91 15.52
C ALA A 376 27.19 14.01 14.43
N THR A 377 26.31 13.08 14.81
CA THR A 377 25.65 12.15 13.89
C THR A 377 24.15 12.23 14.06
N ASN A 378 23.41 12.20 12.95
CA ASN A 378 21.96 12.08 12.95
C ASN A 378 21.49 11.22 11.77
N SER A 379 20.28 10.68 11.86
CA SER A 379 19.64 9.86 10.82
C SER A 379 18.22 10.33 10.58
N LEU A 380 17.74 10.16 9.35
CA LEU A 380 16.32 10.28 9.06
C LEU A 380 15.53 9.24 9.86
N ASP A 381 14.29 9.58 10.20
CA ASP A 381 13.37 8.65 10.86
C ASP A 381 12.70 7.69 9.85
N THR A 382 12.80 8.00 8.55
CA THR A 382 12.12 7.30 7.46
C THR A 382 13.02 7.04 6.26
N VAL A 383 12.55 6.19 5.35
CA VAL A 383 13.27 5.81 4.13
C VAL A 383 13.12 6.85 3.01
N VAL A 384 14.03 6.82 2.04
CA VAL A 384 13.92 7.60 0.80
C VAL A 384 13.03 6.86 -0.22
N TYR A 385 12.13 7.58 -0.90
CA TYR A 385 11.26 7.03 -1.94
C TYR A 385 11.76 7.40 -3.35
N THR A 386 11.60 6.50 -4.32
CA THR A 386 11.80 6.85 -5.74
C THR A 386 10.73 7.86 -6.19
N GLN A 387 9.48 7.59 -5.82
CA GLN A 387 8.33 8.46 -6.10
C GLN A 387 7.15 8.12 -5.18
N LEU A 388 6.19 9.03 -5.13
CA LEU A 388 4.95 8.87 -4.37
C LEU A 388 3.76 8.78 -5.31
N VAL A 389 2.78 7.96 -4.94
CA VAL A 389 1.52 7.81 -5.69
C VAL A 389 0.33 7.99 -4.77
N THR A 390 -0.74 8.59 -5.30
CA THR A 390 -1.96 8.95 -4.55
C THR A 390 -3.24 8.36 -5.15
N SER A 391 -3.14 7.61 -6.25
CA SER A 391 -4.27 7.07 -6.99
C SER A 391 -3.92 5.75 -7.70
N PRO A 392 -4.93 4.93 -8.05
CA PRO A 392 -4.77 3.77 -8.93
C PRO A 392 -3.98 4.06 -10.21
N GLU A 393 -4.34 5.13 -10.90
CA GLU A 393 -3.75 5.49 -12.19
C GLU A 393 -2.28 5.90 -12.03
N ALA A 394 -1.94 6.60 -10.95
CA ALA A 394 -0.56 6.96 -10.65
C ALA A 394 0.29 5.73 -10.30
N LEU A 395 -0.26 4.77 -9.56
CA LEU A 395 0.43 3.52 -9.25
C LEU A 395 0.70 2.69 -10.52
N LEU A 396 -0.32 2.45 -11.35
CA LEU A 396 -0.16 1.72 -12.60
C LEU A 396 0.75 2.46 -13.58
N GLY A 397 0.66 3.80 -13.63
CA GLY A 397 1.56 4.66 -14.38
C GLY A 397 3.01 4.49 -13.94
N ALA A 398 3.28 4.48 -12.63
CA ALA A 398 4.61 4.25 -12.06
C ALA A 398 5.16 2.87 -12.45
N ILE A 399 4.37 1.80 -12.29
CA ILE A 399 4.77 0.43 -12.66
C ILE A 399 5.09 0.32 -14.15
N SER A 400 4.24 0.88 -15.02
CA SER A 400 4.44 0.85 -16.47
C SER A 400 5.54 1.77 -16.98
N GLY A 401 5.99 2.73 -16.15
CA GLY A 401 7.01 3.72 -16.47
C GLY A 401 8.44 3.19 -16.54
N GLY A 402 8.67 1.91 -16.19
CA GLY A 402 9.99 1.27 -16.26
C GLY A 402 10.84 1.48 -15.01
N LEU A 403 10.36 0.96 -13.88
CA LEU A 403 11.10 0.94 -12.61
C LEU A 403 12.32 0.03 -12.69
N ALA A 404 13.37 0.38 -11.95
CA ALA A 404 14.61 -0.39 -11.82
C ALA A 404 14.62 -1.22 -10.53
N ASP A 405 15.56 -2.16 -10.45
CA ASP A 405 15.82 -2.90 -9.23
C ASP A 405 16.24 -1.94 -8.10
N GLY A 406 15.63 -2.10 -6.92
CA GLY A 406 15.84 -1.24 -5.76
C GLY A 406 14.91 -0.03 -5.68
N ASP A 407 14.08 0.24 -6.69
CA ASP A 407 13.12 1.35 -6.61
C ASP A 407 12.07 1.13 -5.52
N VAL A 408 11.67 2.23 -4.88
CA VAL A 408 10.66 2.23 -3.80
C VAL A 408 9.53 3.19 -4.12
N ILE A 409 8.33 2.65 -4.29
CA ILE A 409 7.11 3.42 -4.54
C ILE A 409 6.37 3.61 -3.23
N GLY A 410 6.24 4.88 -2.81
CA GLY A 410 5.47 5.26 -1.63
C GLY A 410 4.00 5.46 -1.96
N LEU A 411 3.12 4.66 -1.37
CA LEU A 411 1.67 4.80 -1.49
C LEU A 411 1.15 5.66 -0.34
N ASN A 412 0.54 6.80 -0.70
CA ASN A 412 -0.14 7.66 0.27
C ASN A 412 -1.51 7.09 0.65
N THR A 413 -2.11 7.62 1.72
CA THR A 413 -3.47 7.22 2.12
C THR A 413 -4.45 7.44 0.97
N GLY A 414 -5.14 6.37 0.59
CA GLY A 414 -6.04 6.33 -0.56
C GLY A 414 -6.62 4.93 -0.72
N VAL A 415 -7.65 4.82 -1.56
CA VAL A 415 -8.25 3.53 -1.94
C VAL A 415 -7.81 3.21 -3.37
N TYR A 416 -7.15 2.07 -3.51
CA TYR A 416 -6.57 1.54 -4.74
C TYR A 416 -7.40 0.33 -5.17
N ALA A 417 -8.60 0.59 -5.69
CA ALA A 417 -9.60 -0.43 -5.96
C ALA A 417 -9.63 -0.85 -7.43
N ASP A 418 -9.99 -2.12 -7.67
CA ASP A 418 -10.37 -2.69 -8.97
C ASP A 418 -9.37 -2.44 -10.11
N MET A 419 -8.09 -2.36 -9.74
CA MET A 419 -7.00 -2.00 -10.65
C MET A 419 -6.73 -3.10 -11.67
N ASP A 420 -6.11 -2.72 -12.79
CA ASP A 420 -5.42 -3.69 -13.63
C ASP A 420 -4.27 -4.36 -12.83
N ALA A 421 -3.85 -5.53 -13.29
CA ALA A 421 -2.83 -6.32 -12.60
C ALA A 421 -1.52 -5.54 -12.41
N ILE A 422 -1.01 -5.55 -11.18
CA ILE A 422 0.31 -5.03 -10.84
C ILE A 422 1.33 -6.11 -11.19
N LEU A 423 2.08 -5.90 -12.27
CA LEU A 423 3.15 -6.78 -12.70
C LEU A 423 4.52 -6.20 -12.30
N LEU A 424 5.20 -6.83 -11.36
CA LEU A 424 6.56 -6.48 -10.96
C LEU A 424 7.56 -7.33 -11.75
N THR A 425 8.31 -6.69 -12.65
CA THR A 425 9.38 -7.31 -13.45
C THR A 425 10.79 -6.95 -12.95
N SER A 426 10.86 -6.19 -11.87
CA SER A 426 12.09 -5.71 -11.23
C SER A 426 11.94 -5.79 -9.71
N ALA A 427 13.05 -5.75 -8.98
CA ALA A 427 13.12 -5.83 -7.52
C ALA A 427 12.63 -4.53 -6.86
N VAL A 428 11.35 -4.21 -7.06
CA VAL A 428 10.68 -2.99 -6.60
C VAL A 428 10.02 -3.24 -5.25
N THR A 429 10.09 -2.25 -4.36
CA THR A 429 9.29 -2.21 -3.13
C THR A 429 8.07 -1.32 -3.30
N LEU A 430 6.88 -1.88 -3.11
CA LEU A 430 5.65 -1.10 -2.90
C LEU A 430 5.43 -0.97 -1.40
N ARG A 431 5.35 0.25 -0.91
CA ARG A 431 5.28 0.51 0.53
C ARG A 431 4.33 1.64 0.87
N ALA A 432 3.62 1.53 1.98
CA ALA A 432 2.92 2.68 2.56
C ALA A 432 3.93 3.77 2.97
N VAL A 433 3.62 5.03 2.62
CA VAL A 433 4.34 6.17 3.18
C VAL A 433 4.18 6.16 4.70
N GLU A 434 5.23 6.51 5.43
CA GLU A 434 5.17 6.46 6.90
C GLU A 434 4.03 7.30 7.47
N GLY A 435 3.29 6.72 8.43
CA GLY A 435 2.08 7.31 9.00
C GLY A 435 0.85 7.31 8.06
N GLN A 436 0.96 6.80 6.84
CA GLN A 436 -0.15 6.66 5.88
C GLN A 436 -0.71 5.23 5.88
N ASN A 437 -1.96 5.08 5.43
CA ASN A 437 -2.64 3.78 5.38
C ASN A 437 -3.34 3.58 4.01
N PRO A 438 -2.59 3.25 2.95
CA PRO A 438 -3.16 2.90 1.64
C PRO A 438 -3.94 1.59 1.73
N VAL A 439 -5.10 1.55 1.06
CA VAL A 439 -5.98 0.38 1.02
C VAL A 439 -6.14 -0.12 -0.42
N LEU A 440 -5.70 -1.34 -0.69
CA LEU A 440 -6.01 -2.08 -1.92
C LEU A 440 -7.30 -2.88 -1.68
N SER A 441 -8.27 -2.80 -2.60
CA SER A 441 -9.60 -3.41 -2.39
C SER A 441 -10.26 -3.85 -3.69
N GLY A 442 -11.34 -4.63 -3.59
CA GLY A 442 -12.04 -5.16 -4.76
C GLY A 442 -11.18 -6.17 -5.50
N GLU A 443 -11.21 -6.15 -6.83
CA GLU A 443 -10.41 -7.06 -7.65
C GLU A 443 -8.93 -6.66 -7.68
N VAL A 444 -8.05 -7.54 -7.19
CA VAL A 444 -6.61 -7.31 -7.09
C VAL A 444 -5.81 -8.48 -7.67
N CYS A 445 -4.74 -8.17 -8.39
CA CYS A 445 -3.70 -9.13 -8.77
C CYS A 445 -2.33 -8.44 -8.66
N VAL A 446 -1.49 -8.93 -7.77
CA VAL A 446 -0.07 -8.56 -7.67
C VAL A 446 0.77 -9.75 -8.10
N HIS A 447 1.41 -9.64 -9.26
CA HIS A 447 2.28 -10.68 -9.81
C HIS A 447 3.74 -10.22 -9.74
N VAL A 448 4.56 -10.98 -9.01
CA VAL A 448 6.02 -10.86 -9.07
C VAL A 448 6.54 -11.88 -10.06
N ALA A 449 7.12 -11.40 -11.17
CA ALA A 449 7.55 -12.25 -12.26
C ALA A 449 8.75 -13.14 -11.87
N ASN A 450 8.88 -14.26 -12.57
CA ASN A 450 10.04 -15.13 -12.46
C ASN A 450 11.34 -14.37 -12.82
N GLY A 451 12.41 -14.61 -12.05
CA GLY A 451 13.70 -13.96 -12.22
C GLY A 451 13.86 -12.62 -11.50
N VAL A 452 12.79 -12.11 -10.88
CA VAL A 452 12.87 -10.98 -9.93
C VAL A 452 13.42 -11.49 -8.60
N ASP A 453 14.38 -10.76 -8.03
CA ASP A 453 15.02 -11.12 -6.77
C ASP A 453 14.93 -9.93 -5.80
N GLY A 454 14.11 -10.06 -4.75
CA GLY A 454 13.99 -9.05 -3.68
C GLY A 454 12.87 -8.02 -3.85
N ALA A 455 11.86 -8.26 -4.69
CA ALA A 455 10.66 -7.43 -4.67
C ALA A 455 9.94 -7.48 -3.30
N ALA A 456 9.28 -6.40 -2.91
CA ALA A 456 8.66 -6.31 -1.59
C ALA A 456 7.33 -5.57 -1.57
N LEU A 457 6.41 -6.03 -0.71
CA LEU A 457 5.18 -5.32 -0.34
C LEU A 457 5.21 -5.05 1.16
N THR A 458 5.17 -3.79 1.56
CA THR A 458 5.37 -3.40 2.97
C THR A 458 4.36 -2.37 3.48
N GLY A 459 3.70 -2.65 4.61
CA GLY A 459 2.84 -1.66 5.26
C GLY A 459 1.50 -1.41 4.58
N LEU A 460 1.10 -2.26 3.62
CA LEU A 460 -0.13 -2.08 2.83
C LEU A 460 -1.32 -2.73 3.53
N THR A 461 -2.51 -2.14 3.35
CA THR A 461 -3.77 -2.78 3.75
C THR A 461 -4.49 -3.32 2.51
N PHE A 462 -4.87 -4.59 2.55
CA PHE A 462 -5.73 -5.25 1.57
C PHE A 462 -7.06 -5.51 2.24
N LYS A 463 -8.15 -4.98 1.71
CA LYS A 463 -9.46 -5.05 2.37
C LYS A 463 -10.57 -5.33 1.38
N ASN A 464 -11.48 -6.24 1.72
CA ASN A 464 -12.58 -6.68 0.86
C ASN A 464 -12.04 -7.08 -0.53
N ILE A 465 -11.07 -7.99 -0.53
CA ILE A 465 -10.34 -8.38 -1.75
C ILE A 465 -10.96 -9.59 -2.44
N ASP A 466 -10.87 -9.58 -3.76
CA ASP A 466 -11.08 -10.72 -4.64
C ASP A 466 -9.95 -10.80 -5.68
N THR A 467 -9.80 -11.96 -6.31
CA THR A 467 -8.83 -12.15 -7.39
C THR A 467 -9.29 -11.43 -8.66
N LYS A 468 -8.38 -10.70 -9.30
CA LYS A 468 -8.68 -10.00 -10.56
C LYS A 468 -9.07 -10.96 -11.69
N ALA A 469 -10.31 -10.84 -12.17
CA ALA A 469 -10.83 -11.66 -13.26
C ALA A 469 -10.02 -11.51 -14.55
N GLY A 470 -9.70 -12.63 -15.18
CA GLY A 470 -8.91 -12.73 -16.41
C GLY A 470 -7.42 -12.42 -16.26
N ALA A 471 -6.94 -12.07 -15.06
CA ALA A 471 -5.54 -11.79 -14.82
C ALA A 471 -4.72 -13.07 -14.63
N PHE A 472 -3.39 -12.93 -14.75
CA PHE A 472 -2.46 -14.05 -14.58
C PHE A 472 -2.58 -14.73 -13.21
N CYS A 473 -2.80 -13.95 -12.15
CA CYS A 473 -2.98 -14.48 -10.80
C CYS A 473 -4.22 -15.39 -10.68
N GLU A 474 -5.29 -15.11 -11.45
CA GLU A 474 -6.47 -15.97 -11.50
C GLU A 474 -6.18 -17.27 -12.23
N THR A 475 -5.59 -17.18 -13.43
CA THR A 475 -5.41 -18.34 -14.31
C THR A 475 -4.42 -19.37 -13.79
N GLU A 476 -3.47 -18.96 -12.96
CA GLU A 476 -2.44 -19.85 -12.43
C GLU A 476 -2.88 -20.56 -11.15
N GLU A 477 -3.27 -19.80 -10.12
CA GLU A 477 -3.49 -20.33 -8.77
C GLU A 477 -4.64 -19.64 -8.03
N GLU A 478 -5.52 -18.94 -8.75
CA GLU A 478 -6.68 -18.22 -8.21
C GLU A 478 -6.29 -17.38 -6.97
N THR A 479 -5.33 -16.46 -7.10
CA THR A 479 -4.73 -15.76 -5.95
C THR A 479 -4.71 -14.24 -6.10
N VAL A 480 -4.73 -13.52 -4.97
CA VAL A 480 -4.53 -12.06 -4.96
C VAL A 480 -3.07 -11.69 -5.19
N ILE A 481 -2.16 -12.41 -4.54
CA ILE A 481 -0.71 -12.21 -4.67
C ILE A 481 -0.07 -13.50 -5.19
N TYR A 482 0.63 -13.40 -6.31
CA TYR A 482 1.33 -14.51 -6.94
C TYR A 482 2.81 -14.13 -7.14
N SER A 483 3.71 -14.77 -6.40
CA SER A 483 5.14 -14.49 -6.52
C SER A 483 5.91 -15.67 -7.08
N GLU A 484 6.46 -15.51 -8.27
CA GLU A 484 7.49 -16.39 -8.85
C GLU A 484 8.91 -15.90 -8.57
N GLY A 485 9.06 -14.68 -8.05
CA GLY A 485 10.35 -14.10 -7.69
C GLY A 485 11.00 -14.73 -6.47
N ASP A 486 12.33 -14.71 -6.44
CA ASP A 486 13.15 -15.10 -5.31
C ASP A 486 13.24 -13.95 -4.29
N ASN A 487 13.48 -14.31 -3.02
CA ASN A 487 13.60 -13.42 -1.87
C ASN A 487 12.48 -12.36 -1.75
N PHE A 488 11.27 -12.71 -2.20
CA PHE A 488 10.10 -11.84 -2.09
C PHE A 488 9.75 -11.54 -0.63
N ILE A 489 9.56 -10.26 -0.28
CA ILE A 489 9.23 -9.84 1.08
C ILE A 489 7.78 -9.36 1.15
N PHE A 490 6.99 -9.99 2.01
CA PHE A 490 5.66 -9.52 2.38
C PHE A 490 5.67 -9.20 3.88
N SER A 491 5.80 -7.92 4.23
CA SER A 491 6.00 -7.52 5.61
C SER A 491 5.10 -6.38 6.10
N GLN A 492 4.69 -6.42 7.37
CA GLN A 492 3.90 -5.34 7.99
C GLN A 492 2.57 -5.03 7.26
N ASN A 493 2.01 -5.96 6.50
CA ASN A 493 0.77 -5.76 5.77
C ASN A 493 -0.44 -6.26 6.57
N THR A 494 -1.61 -5.69 6.27
CA THR A 494 -2.90 -6.17 6.77
C THR A 494 -3.71 -6.77 5.64
N MET A 495 -4.16 -8.02 5.77
CA MET A 495 -5.19 -8.64 4.92
C MET A 495 -6.47 -8.74 5.75
N ASP A 496 -7.47 -7.92 5.42
CA ASP A 496 -8.72 -7.74 6.16
C ASP A 496 -9.92 -8.05 5.27
N GLY A 497 -10.26 -9.32 5.24
CA GLY A 497 -11.50 -9.80 4.66
C GLY A 497 -11.57 -9.82 3.14
N GLU A 498 -12.61 -10.50 2.70
CA GLU A 498 -12.86 -10.94 1.34
C GLU A 498 -14.01 -10.12 0.76
N ASP A 499 -14.08 -9.95 -0.56
CA ASP A 499 -15.30 -9.39 -1.15
C ASP A 499 -16.51 -10.29 -0.79
N THR A 500 -17.67 -9.67 -0.67
CA THR A 500 -18.96 -10.29 -0.39
C THR A 500 -19.36 -11.34 -1.43
N SER A 501 -18.89 -11.19 -2.67
CA SER A 501 -19.05 -12.15 -3.74
C SER A 501 -17.70 -12.38 -4.38
N LEU A 502 -17.28 -13.64 -4.41
CA LEU A 502 -15.99 -14.04 -4.97
C LEU A 502 -16.19 -14.55 -6.40
N ASN A 503 -15.22 -14.24 -7.26
CA ASN A 503 -15.13 -14.76 -8.62
C ASN A 503 -14.90 -16.27 -8.64
N ASN A 504 -14.19 -16.79 -7.63
CA ASN A 504 -13.78 -18.20 -7.56
C ASN A 504 -14.12 -18.81 -6.19
N ALA A 505 -14.67 -20.02 -6.19
CA ALA A 505 -14.94 -20.79 -4.96
C ALA A 505 -13.63 -21.20 -4.26
N LYS A 506 -12.65 -21.62 -5.06
CA LYS A 506 -11.28 -21.86 -4.64
C LYS A 506 -10.46 -20.60 -4.89
N TYR A 507 -9.89 -20.02 -3.85
CA TYR A 507 -8.93 -18.94 -4.03
C TYR A 507 -7.97 -18.78 -2.85
N ASN A 508 -6.78 -18.26 -3.14
CA ASN A 508 -5.70 -18.04 -2.19
C ASN A 508 -5.44 -16.54 -1.98
N TRP A 509 -4.92 -16.16 -0.82
CA TRP A 509 -4.47 -14.78 -0.63
C TRP A 509 -3.05 -14.58 -1.15
N ILE A 510 -2.13 -15.50 -0.83
CA ILE A 510 -0.73 -15.43 -1.23
C ILE A 510 -0.25 -16.80 -1.73
N VAL A 511 0.37 -16.81 -2.90
CA VAL A 511 1.04 -17.98 -3.48
C VAL A 511 2.52 -17.64 -3.74
N LEU A 512 3.40 -18.51 -3.24
CA LEU A 512 4.85 -18.39 -3.34
C LEU A 512 5.42 -19.55 -4.17
N LYS A 513 6.16 -19.23 -5.24
CA LYS A 513 6.78 -20.20 -6.16
C LYS A 513 8.29 -20.07 -6.33
N GLY A 514 8.87 -18.90 -6.04
CA GLY A 514 10.31 -18.67 -6.06
C GLY A 514 11.03 -19.32 -4.87
N LYS A 515 12.13 -18.74 -4.40
CA LYS A 515 12.90 -19.22 -3.25
C LYS A 515 13.06 -18.15 -2.21
N GLY A 516 13.23 -18.51 -0.94
CA GLY A 516 13.68 -17.55 0.09
C GLY A 516 12.69 -16.45 0.46
N ALA A 517 11.43 -16.50 -0.01
CA ALA A 517 10.42 -15.52 0.37
C ALA A 517 10.22 -15.41 1.90
N LEU A 518 10.03 -14.19 2.39
CA LEU A 518 9.83 -13.85 3.79
C LEU A 518 8.45 -13.21 3.98
N VAL A 519 7.57 -13.90 4.69
CA VAL A 519 6.25 -13.38 5.08
C VAL A 519 6.27 -13.12 6.58
N GLU A 520 6.37 -11.86 6.98
CA GLU A 520 6.50 -11.54 8.41
C GLU A 520 5.75 -10.32 8.91
N ARG A 521 5.32 -10.37 10.18
CA ARG A 521 4.64 -9.25 10.87
C ARG A 521 3.41 -8.76 10.14
N ASN A 522 2.70 -9.66 9.47
CA ASN A 522 1.44 -9.34 8.82
C ASN A 522 0.27 -9.70 9.74
N THR A 523 -0.84 -9.02 9.56
CA THR A 523 -2.12 -9.32 10.21
C THR A 523 -3.10 -9.86 9.18
N PHE A 524 -3.64 -11.05 9.41
CA PHE A 524 -4.58 -11.74 8.52
C PHE A 524 -5.90 -11.97 9.27
N THR A 525 -6.99 -11.36 8.80
CA THR A 525 -8.27 -11.34 9.51
C THR A 525 -9.48 -11.45 8.59
N ASN A 526 -10.62 -11.86 9.14
CA ASN A 526 -11.92 -11.81 8.47
C ASN A 526 -12.05 -12.67 7.20
N ARG A 527 -11.36 -13.82 7.13
CA ARG A 527 -11.42 -14.76 6.00
C ARG A 527 -12.71 -15.62 5.99
N ASN A 528 -13.84 -14.96 5.75
CA ASN A 528 -15.16 -15.46 6.15
C ASN A 528 -16.06 -15.98 5.02
N THR A 529 -15.71 -15.83 3.74
CA THR A 529 -16.62 -16.10 2.60
C THR A 529 -16.16 -17.26 1.73
N VAL A 530 -14.85 -17.45 1.57
CA VAL A 530 -14.25 -18.49 0.73
C VAL A 530 -14.65 -19.93 1.11
N GLU A 531 -14.82 -20.77 0.09
CA GLU A 531 -15.13 -22.19 0.22
C GLU A 531 -13.86 -23.04 0.30
N GLU A 532 -12.90 -22.82 -0.60
CA GLU A 532 -11.65 -23.58 -0.68
C GLU A 532 -10.42 -22.68 -0.87
N GLY A 533 -9.24 -23.15 -0.48
CA GLY A 533 -7.98 -22.45 -0.68
C GLY A 533 -7.30 -22.03 0.62
N SER A 534 -6.15 -21.37 0.50
CA SER A 534 -5.24 -21.09 1.61
C SER A 534 -5.02 -19.59 1.80
N VAL A 535 -4.76 -19.16 3.05
CA VAL A 535 -4.20 -17.82 3.28
C VAL A 535 -2.82 -17.73 2.61
N ILE A 536 -1.96 -18.71 2.89
CA ILE A 536 -0.63 -18.78 2.29
C ILE A 536 -0.43 -20.17 1.69
N LYS A 537 -0.07 -20.22 0.41
CA LYS A 537 0.33 -21.44 -0.29
C LYS A 537 1.77 -21.32 -0.77
N MET A 538 2.60 -22.29 -0.38
CA MET A 538 3.97 -22.44 -0.86
C MET A 538 3.99 -23.60 -1.86
N SER A 539 4.46 -23.38 -3.08
CA SER A 539 4.46 -24.40 -4.13
C SER A 539 5.46 -25.51 -3.83
N SER A 540 5.18 -26.74 -4.24
CA SER A 540 6.16 -27.84 -4.14
C SER A 540 7.43 -27.62 -4.97
N SER A 541 7.40 -26.71 -5.94
CA SER A 541 8.58 -26.31 -6.73
C SER A 541 9.45 -25.24 -6.05
N SER A 542 9.01 -24.71 -4.91
CA SER A 542 9.67 -23.62 -4.18
C SER A 542 10.52 -24.13 -3.02
N SER A 543 11.39 -23.29 -2.46
CA SER A 543 12.21 -23.66 -1.29
C SER A 543 12.54 -22.49 -0.37
N ASP A 544 12.96 -22.78 0.85
CA ASP A 544 13.59 -21.86 1.80
C ASP A 544 12.71 -20.68 2.25
N HIS A 545 11.39 -20.77 2.06
CA HIS A 545 10.45 -19.76 2.52
C HIS A 545 10.34 -19.71 4.04
N THR A 546 10.17 -18.51 4.59
CA THR A 546 9.98 -18.26 6.02
C THR A 546 8.70 -17.49 6.29
N ILE A 547 7.82 -18.07 7.10
CA ILE A 547 6.56 -17.45 7.55
C ILE A 547 6.67 -17.23 9.07
N GLN A 548 6.82 -15.97 9.51
CA GLN A 548 7.12 -15.69 10.91
C GLN A 548 6.50 -14.44 11.50
N TYR A 549 6.25 -14.44 12.81
CA TYR A 549 5.76 -13.28 13.55
C TYR A 549 4.45 -12.69 12.99
N ASN A 550 3.63 -13.50 12.31
CA ASN A 550 2.34 -13.07 11.79
C ASN A 550 1.23 -13.28 12.83
N LEU A 551 0.20 -12.43 12.77
CA LEU A 551 -1.06 -12.59 13.49
C LEU A 551 -2.13 -13.07 12.52
N PHE A 552 -2.69 -14.25 12.77
CA PHE A 552 -3.88 -14.75 12.10
C PHE A 552 -5.01 -14.74 13.12
N SER A 553 -6.02 -13.90 12.95
CA SER A 553 -7.13 -13.82 13.91
C SER A 553 -8.49 -13.64 13.28
N ASP A 554 -9.54 -13.87 14.08
CA ASP A 554 -10.91 -13.43 13.81
C ASP A 554 -11.44 -13.85 12.43
N SER A 555 -11.30 -15.14 12.11
CA SER A 555 -11.88 -15.75 10.92
C SER A 555 -12.98 -16.73 11.35
N ASN A 556 -14.23 -16.37 11.09
CA ASN A 556 -15.44 -17.14 11.40
C ASN A 556 -16.07 -17.73 10.13
N ASN A 557 -15.27 -18.45 9.35
CA ASN A 557 -15.71 -19.02 8.08
C ASN A 557 -16.78 -20.11 8.28
N PRO A 558 -17.96 -20.05 7.64
CA PRO A 558 -19.00 -21.06 7.80
C PRO A 558 -18.66 -22.40 7.13
N ASN A 559 -17.69 -22.43 6.22
CA ASN A 559 -17.27 -23.60 5.44
C ASN A 559 -16.24 -24.46 6.18
N PHE A 560 -16.26 -24.50 7.51
CA PHE A 560 -15.30 -25.26 8.33
C PHE A 560 -15.30 -26.78 8.08
N ALA A 561 -16.32 -27.31 7.41
CA ALA A 561 -16.38 -28.70 6.98
C ALA A 561 -15.50 -28.97 5.73
N GLU A 562 -15.13 -27.94 4.98
CA GLU A 562 -14.41 -28.08 3.72
C GLU A 562 -12.94 -28.42 3.94
N SER A 563 -12.52 -29.58 3.46
CA SER A 563 -11.18 -30.11 3.71
C SER A 563 -10.06 -29.38 2.96
N SER A 564 -10.41 -28.55 1.98
CA SER A 564 -9.49 -27.74 1.17
C SER A 564 -9.33 -26.30 1.69
N LEU A 565 -9.99 -25.95 2.79
CA LEU A 565 -9.89 -24.66 3.45
C LEU A 565 -8.69 -24.68 4.42
N HIS A 566 -7.67 -23.86 4.19
CA HIS A 566 -6.41 -23.91 4.94
C HIS A 566 -5.96 -22.53 5.41
N LEU A 567 -5.20 -22.51 6.50
CA LEU A 567 -4.39 -21.35 6.84
C LEU A 567 -3.14 -21.36 5.97
N ILE A 568 -2.35 -22.43 6.07
CA ILE A 568 -1.11 -22.58 5.32
C ILE A 568 -1.10 -23.93 4.59
N ASN A 569 -0.74 -23.90 3.31
CA ASN A 569 -0.46 -25.10 2.52
C ASN A 569 1.01 -25.09 2.08
N ALA A 570 1.83 -25.90 2.75
CA ALA A 570 3.27 -26.00 2.57
C ALA A 570 3.61 -27.14 1.59
N GLY A 571 3.79 -26.81 0.32
CA GLY A 571 3.75 -27.78 -0.78
C GLY A 571 2.31 -28.05 -1.23
N ASN A 572 2.13 -28.51 -2.46
CA ASN A 572 0.81 -28.72 -3.07
C ASN A 572 0.71 -29.95 -3.98
N THR A 573 1.74 -30.81 -4.01
CA THR A 573 1.77 -32.01 -4.82
C THR A 573 1.64 -33.27 -3.99
N THR A 574 1.03 -34.30 -4.56
CA THR A 574 1.12 -35.68 -4.09
C THR A 574 2.15 -36.49 -4.92
N GLY A 575 2.80 -35.84 -5.89
CA GLY A 575 3.81 -36.38 -6.79
C GLY A 575 5.18 -36.55 -6.14
N ALA A 576 6.15 -37.09 -6.88
CA ALA A 576 7.50 -37.39 -6.39
C ALA A 576 8.21 -36.17 -5.78
N ASP A 577 7.92 -34.97 -6.27
CA ASP A 577 8.53 -33.71 -5.82
C ASP A 577 8.21 -33.40 -4.34
N ALA A 578 7.18 -34.01 -3.72
CA ALA A 578 6.94 -33.89 -2.28
C ALA A 578 8.06 -34.53 -1.43
N ALA A 579 8.87 -35.41 -2.01
CA ALA A 579 10.05 -35.99 -1.35
C ALA A 579 11.26 -35.05 -1.35
N GLU A 580 11.22 -33.97 -2.13
CA GLU A 580 12.29 -32.98 -2.15
C GLU A 580 12.30 -32.15 -0.85
N ASN A 581 13.50 -31.84 -0.37
CA ASN A 581 13.67 -31.04 0.83
C ASN A 581 13.44 -29.56 0.49
N ALA A 582 12.25 -29.05 0.78
CA ALA A 582 11.91 -27.65 0.52
C ALA A 582 12.41 -26.69 1.60
N ASN A 583 12.78 -27.19 2.79
CA ASN A 583 13.32 -26.36 3.89
C ASN A 583 12.43 -25.15 4.28
N PHE A 584 11.10 -25.28 4.16
CA PHE A 584 10.17 -24.24 4.59
C PHE A 584 10.19 -24.08 6.12
N THR A 585 10.10 -22.85 6.60
CA THR A 585 10.05 -22.52 8.02
C THR A 585 8.78 -21.75 8.36
N ILE A 586 7.95 -22.28 9.26
CA ILE A 586 6.75 -21.63 9.80
C ILE A 586 6.94 -21.47 11.29
N GLN A 587 7.26 -20.26 11.75
CA GLN A 587 7.70 -20.08 13.13
C GLN A 587 7.16 -18.83 13.84
N TYR A 588 6.93 -18.97 15.14
CA TYR A 588 6.58 -17.84 16.01
C TYR A 588 5.39 -17.00 15.51
N ASN A 589 4.38 -17.65 14.94
CA ASN A 589 3.13 -17.01 14.56
C ASN A 589 2.08 -17.15 15.67
N ARG A 590 1.18 -16.16 15.78
CA ARG A 590 -0.04 -16.25 16.60
C ARG A 590 -1.21 -16.58 15.68
N ILE A 591 -1.90 -17.67 15.99
CA ILE A 591 -3.14 -18.06 15.31
C ILE A 591 -4.22 -18.11 16.39
N GLU A 592 -5.29 -17.36 16.21
CA GLU A 592 -6.33 -17.22 17.24
C GLU A 592 -7.72 -17.13 16.63
N ASN A 593 -8.61 -18.06 16.99
CA ASN A 593 -9.99 -18.07 16.47
C ASN A 593 -10.03 -18.01 14.94
N PHE A 594 -9.15 -18.77 14.29
CA PHE A 594 -9.07 -18.84 12.85
C PHE A 594 -9.65 -20.16 12.34
N VAL A 595 -10.83 -20.07 11.75
CA VAL A 595 -11.60 -21.23 11.27
C VAL A 595 -11.07 -21.71 9.92
N THR A 596 -10.81 -23.02 9.79
CA THR A 596 -10.33 -23.69 8.56
C THR A 596 -11.02 -25.04 8.37
N GLY A 597 -10.55 -25.87 7.44
CA GLY A 597 -11.03 -27.24 7.34
C GLY A 597 -10.44 -28.15 8.42
N ARG A 598 -10.41 -29.46 8.14
CA ARG A 598 -9.68 -30.47 8.93
C ARG A 598 -8.19 -30.12 9.12
N ARG A 599 -7.59 -29.35 8.21
CA ARG A 599 -6.14 -29.06 8.19
C ARG A 599 -5.94 -27.56 8.29
N LEU A 600 -5.44 -27.12 9.44
CA LEU A 600 -5.05 -25.74 9.65
C LEU A 600 -3.76 -25.44 8.87
N ILE A 601 -2.72 -26.24 9.11
CA ILE A 601 -1.47 -26.20 8.37
C ILE A 601 -1.32 -27.55 7.68
N LYS A 602 -1.39 -27.56 6.35
CA LYS A 602 -1.18 -28.76 5.53
C LYS A 602 0.24 -28.78 5.01
N VAL A 603 0.95 -29.90 5.16
CA VAL A 603 2.33 -30.08 4.70
C VAL A 603 2.39 -31.21 3.68
N GLN A 604 2.83 -30.87 2.47
CA GLN A 604 2.99 -31.74 1.30
C GLN A 604 4.40 -31.56 0.68
N THR A 605 5.42 -31.64 1.53
CA THR A 605 6.84 -31.52 1.20
C THR A 605 7.70 -32.19 2.28
N SER A 606 9.02 -32.25 2.06
CA SER A 606 9.98 -32.81 3.01
C SER A 606 10.86 -31.72 3.64
N GLY A 607 11.29 -31.96 4.89
CA GLY A 607 12.21 -31.08 5.63
C GLY A 607 11.66 -29.72 6.08
N ALA A 608 10.33 -29.52 6.08
CA ALA A 608 9.71 -28.33 6.65
C ALA A 608 9.83 -28.30 8.19
N THR A 609 9.97 -27.09 8.74
CA THR A 609 10.05 -26.81 10.18
C THR A 609 8.86 -25.95 10.63
N ILE A 610 8.08 -26.44 11.58
CA ILE A 610 6.95 -25.74 12.18
C ILE A 610 7.24 -25.57 13.68
N LYS A 611 7.65 -24.38 14.09
CA LYS A 611 8.23 -24.17 15.43
C LYS A 611 7.69 -22.97 16.19
N GLY A 612 7.43 -23.12 17.48
CA GLY A 612 7.23 -21.96 18.37
C GLY A 612 5.94 -21.18 18.10
N ASN A 613 4.99 -21.73 17.35
CA ASN A 613 3.73 -21.06 17.04
C ASN A 613 2.77 -21.19 18.23
N THR A 614 1.95 -20.16 18.47
CA THR A 614 0.87 -20.21 19.45
C THR A 614 -0.47 -20.24 18.73
N ILE A 615 -1.18 -21.36 18.83
CA ILE A 615 -2.45 -21.64 18.16
C ILE A 615 -3.56 -21.75 19.22
N VAL A 616 -4.50 -20.80 19.22
CA VAL A 616 -5.64 -20.76 20.14
C VAL A 616 -6.95 -20.95 19.39
N ASN A 617 -7.77 -21.85 19.94
CA ASN A 617 -9.02 -22.31 19.33
C ASN A 617 -8.83 -22.81 17.89
N PRO A 618 -7.91 -23.77 17.67
CA PRO A 618 -7.73 -24.36 16.36
C PRO A 618 -9.01 -25.03 15.89
N ASN A 619 -9.29 -24.87 14.61
CA ASN A 619 -10.29 -25.63 13.87
C ASN A 619 -9.52 -26.30 12.71
N GLY A 620 -9.19 -27.58 12.90
CA GLY A 620 -8.12 -28.30 12.20
C GLY A 620 -6.82 -28.43 13.01
N GLY A 621 -5.83 -29.14 12.49
CA GLY A 621 -4.50 -29.27 13.11
C GLY A 621 -3.33 -29.10 12.15
N ILE A 622 -2.11 -29.26 12.66
CA ILE A 622 -0.89 -29.32 11.85
C ILE A 622 -0.80 -30.72 11.24
N SER A 623 -0.91 -30.84 9.91
CA SER A 623 -1.05 -32.11 9.22
C SER A 623 0.12 -32.38 8.28
N LEU A 624 0.95 -33.36 8.64
CA LEU A 624 2.10 -33.83 7.85
C LEU A 624 1.66 -34.96 6.91
N GLU A 625 1.22 -34.64 5.69
CA GLU A 625 0.53 -35.59 4.82
C GLU A 625 1.40 -36.23 3.75
N ASP A 626 2.09 -35.43 2.95
CA ASP A 626 2.92 -35.91 1.85
C ASP A 626 4.35 -35.40 2.03
N GLY A 627 5.34 -36.24 1.79
CA GLY A 627 6.74 -35.95 2.10
C GLY A 627 7.18 -36.42 3.50
N GLY A 628 8.48 -36.35 3.78
CA GLY A 628 9.12 -36.93 4.96
C GLY A 628 9.97 -35.95 5.76
N PHE A 629 10.44 -36.37 6.93
CA PHE A 629 11.49 -35.65 7.68
C PHE A 629 11.16 -34.22 8.14
N ASN A 630 9.89 -33.84 8.13
CA ASN A 630 9.40 -32.59 8.72
C ASN A 630 9.52 -32.56 10.26
N SER A 631 9.61 -31.36 10.83
CA SER A 631 9.75 -31.11 12.27
C SER A 631 8.63 -30.21 12.80
N VAL A 632 7.97 -30.60 13.89
CA VAL A 632 6.96 -29.82 14.60
C VAL A 632 7.39 -29.69 16.06
N THR A 633 7.92 -28.52 16.45
CA THR A 633 8.51 -28.36 17.79
C THR A 633 8.08 -27.09 18.52
N ASP A 634 8.08 -27.16 19.84
CA ASP A 634 7.92 -25.96 20.69
C ASP A 634 6.61 -25.18 20.45
N ASN A 635 5.58 -25.79 19.84
CA ASN A 635 4.31 -25.11 19.57
C ASN A 635 3.39 -25.19 20.79
N VAL A 636 2.59 -24.16 20.99
CA VAL A 636 1.54 -24.09 22.01
C VAL A 636 0.18 -24.13 21.30
N ILE A 637 -0.57 -25.21 21.48
CA ILE A 637 -1.87 -25.45 20.83
C ILE A 637 -2.92 -25.60 21.91
N ILE A 638 -3.83 -24.64 22.04
CA ILE A 638 -4.81 -24.61 23.13
C ILE A 638 -6.19 -24.39 22.54
N ARG A 639 -7.15 -25.24 22.90
CA ARG A 639 -8.56 -25.00 22.63
C ARG A 639 -9.28 -24.72 23.95
N THR A 640 -10.01 -23.62 23.98
CA THR A 640 -10.80 -23.15 25.13
C THR A 640 -12.30 -23.19 24.86
N THR A 641 -12.71 -23.47 23.62
CA THR A 641 -14.10 -23.55 23.16
C THR A 641 -14.52 -24.99 22.84
N ASP A 642 -15.81 -25.27 23.00
CA ASP A 642 -16.41 -26.52 22.52
C ASP A 642 -16.47 -26.60 20.99
N ILE A 643 -16.70 -27.79 20.44
CA ILE A 643 -16.92 -27.98 19.00
C ILE A 643 -18.29 -27.50 18.55
N ALA A 644 -18.33 -26.87 17.36
CA ALA A 644 -19.58 -26.42 16.76
C ALA A 644 -20.47 -27.59 16.29
N SER A 645 -19.86 -28.65 15.76
CA SER A 645 -20.51 -29.89 15.32
C SER A 645 -19.48 -31.01 15.16
N SER A 646 -19.89 -32.21 14.73
CA SER A 646 -18.97 -33.33 14.43
C SER A 646 -18.02 -33.06 13.25
N ASP A 647 -18.31 -32.06 12.42
CA ASP A 647 -17.44 -31.63 11.31
C ASP A 647 -16.39 -30.59 11.75
N ASP A 648 -16.53 -29.99 12.93
CA ASP A 648 -15.47 -29.23 13.58
C ASP A 648 -14.44 -30.21 14.15
N ARG A 649 -13.28 -30.31 13.49
CA ARG A 649 -12.24 -31.30 13.76
C ARG A 649 -10.98 -30.66 14.36
N PRO A 650 -11.03 -30.07 15.57
CA PRO A 650 -9.83 -29.53 16.19
C PRO A 650 -8.79 -30.62 16.39
N SER A 651 -7.54 -30.32 16.08
CA SER A 651 -6.44 -31.26 16.27
C SER A 651 -5.17 -30.53 16.68
N GLY A 652 -4.28 -31.21 17.40
CA GLY A 652 -2.92 -30.75 17.60
C GLY A 652 -2.07 -31.05 16.36
N VAL A 653 -1.49 -32.25 16.30
CA VAL A 653 -0.58 -32.66 15.22
C VAL A 653 -1.02 -33.99 14.62
N LEU A 654 -1.27 -34.01 13.32
CA LEU A 654 -1.53 -35.21 12.52
C LEU A 654 -0.25 -35.60 11.78
N ILE A 655 0.15 -36.86 11.92
CA ILE A 655 1.49 -37.31 11.58
C ILE A 655 1.43 -38.60 10.80
N THR A 656 2.16 -38.64 9.69
CA THR A 656 2.39 -39.85 8.92
C THR A 656 3.75 -40.47 9.29
N PRO A 657 3.93 -41.78 9.14
CA PRO A 657 5.15 -42.44 9.63
C PRO A 657 6.34 -42.28 8.68
N LEU A 658 6.67 -41.06 8.24
CA LEU A 658 7.72 -40.79 7.24
C LEU A 658 8.91 -40.02 7.83
N GLY A 659 9.41 -40.47 8.98
CA GLY A 659 10.64 -39.94 9.60
C GLY A 659 10.50 -38.55 10.23
N HIS A 660 9.28 -38.12 10.58
CA HIS A 660 9.05 -36.81 11.18
C HIS A 660 9.57 -36.71 12.62
N THR A 661 9.73 -35.48 13.11
CA THR A 661 9.99 -35.17 14.51
C THR A 661 8.88 -34.31 15.07
N VAL A 662 8.30 -34.71 16.19
CA VAL A 662 7.26 -33.98 16.92
C VAL A 662 7.68 -33.89 18.38
N SER A 663 8.15 -32.73 18.83
CA SER A 663 8.75 -32.64 20.16
C SER A 663 8.50 -31.34 20.90
N ASN A 664 8.39 -31.42 22.23
CA ASN A 664 8.23 -30.25 23.10
C ASN A 664 7.00 -29.40 22.75
N ASN A 665 5.95 -29.97 22.14
CA ASN A 665 4.70 -29.24 21.90
C ASN A 665 3.80 -29.33 23.14
N TYR A 666 3.12 -28.24 23.46
CA TYR A 666 2.09 -28.18 24.50
C TYR A 666 0.72 -28.13 23.83
N ILE A 667 -0.09 -29.17 24.03
CA ILE A 667 -1.40 -29.35 23.40
C ILE A 667 -2.44 -29.49 24.50
N ALA A 668 -3.44 -28.61 24.53
CA ALA A 668 -4.43 -28.62 25.59
C ALA A 668 -5.86 -28.38 25.09
N GLY A 669 -6.82 -29.07 25.70
CA GLY A 669 -8.24 -28.75 25.53
C GLY A 669 -8.87 -29.21 24.22
N ILE A 670 -8.23 -30.09 23.43
CA ILE A 670 -8.79 -30.55 22.16
C ILE A 670 -10.05 -31.39 22.43
N ARG A 671 -11.20 -30.96 21.88
CA ARG A 671 -12.51 -31.60 22.03
C ARG A 671 -12.93 -32.22 20.70
N SER A 672 -12.61 -33.48 20.45
CA SER A 672 -13.15 -34.20 19.29
C SER A 672 -13.34 -35.68 19.63
N ASP A 673 -14.39 -36.28 19.10
CA ASP A 673 -14.64 -37.72 19.11
C ASP A 673 -14.34 -38.39 17.76
N ASN A 674 -13.88 -37.62 16.77
CA ASN A 674 -13.59 -38.11 15.43
C ASN A 674 -12.27 -38.87 15.37
N LYS A 675 -12.25 -40.04 14.71
CA LYS A 675 -11.05 -40.87 14.55
C LYS A 675 -9.89 -40.19 13.83
N GLU A 676 -10.10 -39.07 13.15
CA GLU A 676 -9.06 -38.31 12.45
C GLU A 676 -8.66 -37.03 13.19
N ALA A 677 -9.11 -36.82 14.44
CA ALA A 677 -8.87 -35.60 15.19
C ALA A 677 -8.57 -35.85 16.67
N GLY A 678 -7.60 -35.13 17.23
CA GLY A 678 -7.16 -35.35 18.61
C GLY A 678 -5.90 -34.54 18.95
N GLY A 679 -5.29 -34.82 20.10
CA GLY A 679 -4.04 -34.16 20.49
C GLY A 679 -2.90 -34.48 19.52
N ILE A 680 -2.43 -35.72 19.52
CA ILE A 680 -1.47 -36.25 18.54
C ILE A 680 -2.12 -37.41 17.79
N VAL A 681 -2.22 -37.29 16.48
CA VAL A 681 -2.91 -38.25 15.61
C VAL A 681 -1.89 -38.91 14.68
N PHE A 682 -1.70 -40.21 14.83
CA PHE A 682 -0.95 -41.02 13.87
C PHE A 682 -1.91 -41.45 12.78
N THR A 683 -1.62 -41.15 11.51
CA THR A 683 -2.54 -41.40 10.40
C THR A 683 -1.91 -42.17 9.25
N ALA A 684 -2.68 -43.09 8.65
CA ALA A 684 -2.34 -43.81 7.42
C ALA A 684 -2.83 -43.11 6.13
N ASN A 685 -3.46 -41.94 6.23
CA ASN A 685 -4.02 -41.19 5.09
C ASN A 685 -3.11 -40.98 3.83
N PRO A 686 -1.75 -40.97 3.90
CA PRO A 686 -0.90 -40.95 2.70
C PRO A 686 -0.89 -42.24 1.87
N PHE A 687 -1.32 -43.35 2.46
CA PHE A 687 -1.53 -44.63 1.78
C PHE A 687 -2.97 -44.57 1.23
N SER A 688 -3.09 -44.30 -0.07
CA SER A 688 -4.36 -43.97 -0.73
C SER A 688 -5.44 -45.00 -0.39
N GLN A 689 -6.53 -44.54 0.24
CA GLN A 689 -7.70 -45.40 0.50
C GLN A 689 -8.40 -45.81 -0.81
N ASP A 690 -8.25 -45.02 -1.87
CA ASP A 690 -8.82 -45.32 -3.18
C ASP A 690 -8.04 -46.36 -3.97
N ASP A 691 -6.73 -46.50 -3.71
CA ASP A 691 -5.84 -47.46 -4.39
C ASP A 691 -5.51 -48.68 -3.52
N GLY A 692 -6.29 -48.94 -2.47
CA GLY A 692 -6.10 -50.10 -1.60
C GLY A 692 -4.80 -50.06 -0.78
N GLY A 693 -4.41 -48.88 -0.28
CA GLY A 693 -3.27 -48.69 0.61
C GLY A 693 -1.92 -48.48 -0.08
N VAL A 694 -1.91 -48.17 -1.38
CA VAL A 694 -0.67 -47.82 -2.09
C VAL A 694 -0.26 -46.38 -1.72
N PRO A 695 1.01 -46.13 -1.35
CA PRO A 695 1.47 -44.77 -1.07
C PRO A 695 1.33 -43.90 -2.33
N LYS A 696 0.89 -42.65 -2.15
CA LYS A 696 1.01 -41.63 -3.21
C LYS A 696 2.47 -41.51 -3.69
N SER A 697 2.66 -41.05 -4.93
CA SER A 697 3.99 -41.02 -5.56
C SER A 697 5.05 -40.26 -4.76
N GLY A 698 4.68 -39.18 -4.05
CA GLY A 698 5.58 -38.45 -3.14
C GLY A 698 6.05 -39.29 -1.96
N ASN A 699 5.12 -39.92 -1.25
CA ASN A 699 5.43 -40.79 -0.12
C ASN A 699 6.20 -42.04 -0.57
N GLN A 700 5.86 -42.58 -1.74
CA GLN A 700 6.62 -43.65 -2.36
C GLN A 700 8.06 -43.22 -2.68
N ALA A 701 8.27 -41.98 -3.16
CA ALA A 701 9.59 -41.45 -3.42
C ALA A 701 10.41 -41.29 -2.12
N VAL A 702 9.79 -40.83 -1.02
CA VAL A 702 10.42 -40.80 0.31
C VAL A 702 10.85 -42.20 0.74
N LEU A 703 9.95 -43.20 0.66
CA LEU A 703 10.25 -44.59 1.02
C LEU A 703 11.38 -45.20 0.19
N ASN A 704 11.47 -44.83 -1.09
CA ASN A 704 12.52 -45.29 -1.99
C ASN A 704 13.89 -44.67 -1.70
N ALA A 705 13.95 -43.52 -1.02
CA ALA A 705 15.18 -42.75 -0.80
C ALA A 705 16.15 -43.37 0.24
N ALA A 706 15.81 -44.52 0.83
CA ALA A 706 16.61 -45.24 1.84
C ALA A 706 17.06 -44.32 3.01
N GLY A 707 16.13 -43.99 3.90
CA GLY A 707 16.37 -43.18 5.10
C GLY A 707 15.93 -43.86 6.39
N ASP A 708 16.34 -43.30 7.53
CA ASP A 708 15.77 -43.67 8.83
C ASP A 708 14.40 -43.00 8.99
N PHE A 709 13.33 -43.77 8.73
CA PHE A 709 11.96 -43.29 8.86
C PHE A 709 11.43 -43.34 10.30
N THR A 710 12.32 -43.45 11.30
CA THR A 710 11.94 -43.41 12.71
C THR A 710 11.19 -42.12 13.02
N LEU A 711 9.95 -42.27 13.47
CA LEU A 711 9.12 -41.18 13.92
C LEU A 711 9.49 -40.83 15.36
N ASN A 712 10.01 -39.62 15.58
CA ASN A 712 10.43 -39.16 16.91
C ASN A 712 9.32 -38.32 17.54
N VAL A 713 8.57 -38.86 18.50
CA VAL A 713 7.54 -38.14 19.24
C VAL A 713 7.96 -38.02 20.71
N LYS A 714 8.53 -36.89 21.10
CA LYS A 714 9.23 -36.77 22.39
C LYS A 714 8.89 -35.54 23.19
N ASN A 715 8.84 -35.68 24.51
CA ASN A 715 8.68 -34.55 25.42
C ASN A 715 7.47 -33.67 25.08
N ASN A 716 6.39 -34.19 24.50
CA ASN A 716 5.18 -33.41 24.28
C ASN A 716 4.30 -33.46 25.53
N THR A 717 3.50 -32.42 25.74
CA THR A 717 2.50 -32.37 26.80
C THR A 717 1.12 -32.29 26.18
N VAL A 718 0.27 -33.28 26.43
CA VAL A 718 -1.13 -33.30 26.01
C VAL A 718 -2.02 -33.31 27.25
N LEU A 719 -2.79 -32.25 27.43
CA LEU A 719 -3.62 -32.04 28.62
C LEU A 719 -5.09 -31.86 28.26
N ASN A 720 -5.96 -32.35 29.13
CA ASN A 720 -7.40 -32.12 29.07
C ASN A 720 -7.99 -32.26 27.66
N SER A 721 -7.56 -33.23 26.87
CA SER A 721 -8.04 -33.47 25.50
C SER A 721 -8.95 -34.70 25.47
N GLN A 722 -10.07 -34.66 24.75
CA GLN A 722 -11.01 -35.79 24.69
C GLN A 722 -10.35 -37.04 24.12
N GLN A 723 -9.57 -36.88 23.05
CA GLN A 723 -8.71 -37.91 22.48
C GLN A 723 -7.26 -37.39 22.48
N PRO A 724 -6.46 -37.70 23.52
CA PRO A 724 -5.10 -37.15 23.64
C PRO A 724 -4.17 -37.69 22.56
N ILE A 725 -4.26 -39.00 22.30
CA ILE A 725 -3.50 -39.71 21.26
C ILE A 725 -4.50 -40.52 20.45
N VAL A 726 -4.38 -40.48 19.13
CA VAL A 726 -5.23 -41.21 18.20
C VAL A 726 -4.36 -41.99 17.22
N PHE A 727 -4.65 -43.27 17.02
CA PHE A 727 -4.02 -44.10 15.99
C PHE A 727 -5.06 -44.41 14.91
N SER A 728 -5.12 -43.53 13.91
CA SER A 728 -5.98 -43.65 12.74
C SER A 728 -5.24 -44.34 11.60
N THR A 729 -4.89 -45.61 11.80
CA THR A 729 -4.15 -46.42 10.81
C THR A 729 -5.04 -47.18 9.84
N GLU A 730 -6.35 -46.91 9.83
CA GLU A 730 -7.30 -47.60 8.95
C GLU A 730 -6.92 -47.40 7.47
N ILE A 731 -6.47 -48.47 6.82
CA ILE A 731 -6.16 -48.52 5.38
C ILE A 731 -7.46 -48.81 4.61
N GLY A 732 -8.55 -48.14 4.99
CA GLY A 732 -9.88 -48.16 4.37
C GLY A 732 -10.56 -49.54 4.18
N SER A 733 -11.87 -49.50 3.96
CA SER A 733 -12.71 -50.67 3.60
C SER A 733 -12.46 -51.24 2.19
N LYS A 734 -11.47 -50.70 1.46
CA LYS A 734 -11.11 -51.07 0.07
C LYS A 734 -9.79 -51.84 -0.04
N ALA A 735 -9.13 -52.18 1.07
CA ALA A 735 -8.05 -53.15 1.05
C ALA A 735 -8.57 -54.48 0.43
N PRO A 736 -7.75 -55.23 -0.34
CA PRO A 736 -8.17 -56.47 -1.00
C PRO A 736 -8.46 -57.63 -0.03
N ALA A 737 -8.45 -57.37 1.28
CA ALA A 737 -8.66 -58.30 2.37
C ALA A 737 -9.58 -57.67 3.43
N SER A 738 -10.30 -58.52 4.19
CA SER A 738 -11.19 -58.04 5.26
C SER A 738 -10.45 -57.71 6.56
N ASP A 739 -9.22 -58.21 6.69
CA ASP A 739 -8.27 -58.00 7.80
C ASP A 739 -6.84 -58.04 7.17
N CYS A 740 -5.89 -57.25 7.67
CA CYS A 740 -4.53 -57.21 7.12
C CYS A 740 -3.71 -58.47 7.35
N ASP A 741 -4.09 -59.35 8.29
CA ASP A 741 -3.44 -60.65 8.46
C ASP A 741 -3.61 -61.58 7.25
N GLU A 742 -4.65 -61.33 6.44
CA GLU A 742 -4.92 -62.00 5.16
C GLU A 742 -4.10 -61.40 3.99
N LEU A 743 -3.35 -60.30 4.21
CA LEU A 743 -2.42 -59.80 3.20
C LEU A 743 -1.27 -60.80 3.00
N THR A 744 -0.92 -60.98 1.74
CA THR A 744 0.18 -61.83 1.30
C THR A 744 0.99 -61.11 0.23
N ALA A 745 2.22 -61.57 0.01
CA ALA A 745 3.04 -61.11 -1.11
C ALA A 745 2.39 -61.36 -2.50
N VAL A 746 1.25 -62.07 -2.57
CA VAL A 746 0.57 -62.46 -3.79
C VAL A 746 -0.70 -61.64 -4.04
N ASN A 747 -1.54 -61.41 -3.03
CA ASN A 747 -2.79 -60.65 -3.18
C ASN A 747 -2.60 -59.13 -3.05
N ALA A 748 -1.55 -58.67 -2.36
CA ALA A 748 -1.29 -57.25 -2.13
C ALA A 748 0.21 -56.98 -1.86
N PRO A 749 1.11 -57.20 -2.82
CA PRO A 749 2.57 -57.21 -2.59
C PRO A 749 3.14 -55.91 -1.98
N VAL A 750 2.63 -54.74 -2.38
CA VAL A 750 3.08 -53.44 -1.87
C VAL A 750 2.64 -53.25 -0.42
N LEU A 751 1.36 -53.46 -0.13
CA LEU A 751 0.79 -53.30 1.21
C LEU A 751 1.32 -54.38 2.18
N TYR A 752 1.48 -55.62 1.71
CA TYR A 752 2.13 -56.70 2.45
C TYR A 752 3.61 -56.40 2.77
N GLY A 753 4.31 -55.70 1.88
CA GLY A 753 5.68 -55.25 2.12
C GLY A 753 5.77 -54.17 3.19
N LEU A 754 4.78 -53.27 3.27
CA LEU A 754 4.72 -52.17 4.23
C LEU A 754 4.29 -52.64 5.64
N THR A 755 3.30 -53.54 5.72
CA THR A 755 2.70 -54.03 6.99
C THR A 755 3.60 -54.98 7.80
N LYS A 756 4.69 -55.50 7.21
CA LYS A 756 5.48 -56.55 7.87
C LYS A 756 6.60 -56.07 8.79
N ASN A 757 7.03 -54.79 8.82
CA ASN A 757 8.14 -54.29 9.68
C ASN A 757 8.58 -52.81 9.45
N ALA A 758 7.79 -51.90 8.87
CA ALA A 758 8.38 -50.71 8.26
C ALA A 758 8.77 -49.56 9.21
N PHE A 759 7.93 -49.19 10.20
CA PHE A 759 8.12 -47.92 10.91
C PHE A 759 8.39 -48.09 12.40
N VAL A 760 9.44 -47.42 12.88
CA VAL A 760 9.80 -47.36 14.30
C VAL A 760 9.27 -46.05 14.86
N ILE A 761 8.56 -46.12 15.99
CA ILE A 761 8.18 -44.92 16.74
C ILE A 761 9.07 -44.84 17.98
N ASN A 762 9.72 -43.70 18.15
CA ASN A 762 10.38 -43.33 19.39
C ASN A 762 9.47 -42.36 20.15
N PHE A 763 8.57 -42.95 20.95
CA PHE A 763 7.60 -42.25 21.80
C PHE A 763 8.13 -42.22 23.23
N ASP A 764 8.78 -41.11 23.61
CA ASP A 764 9.50 -41.01 24.89
C ASP A 764 9.28 -39.68 25.60
N GLY A 765 9.07 -39.73 26.92
CA GLY A 765 8.97 -38.54 27.78
C GLY A 765 7.74 -37.67 27.54
N ASN A 766 6.67 -38.20 26.91
CA ASN A 766 5.43 -37.44 26.69
C ASN A 766 4.54 -37.47 27.94
N LEU A 767 3.97 -36.33 28.34
CA LEU A 767 2.99 -36.22 29.43
C LEU A 767 1.59 -36.21 28.84
N ILE A 768 0.76 -37.14 29.29
CA ILE A 768 -0.64 -37.26 28.88
C ILE A 768 -1.51 -37.17 30.14
N ALA A 769 -1.90 -35.96 30.53
CA ALA A 769 -2.68 -35.74 31.74
C ALA A 769 -4.12 -35.31 31.38
N ASN A 770 -4.98 -36.31 31.26
CA ASN A 770 -6.43 -36.16 31.16
C ASN A 770 -7.04 -36.76 32.43
N GLY A 771 -7.74 -35.94 33.21
CA GLY A 771 -8.36 -36.43 34.43
C GLY A 771 -9.52 -37.39 34.19
N LEU A 772 -9.58 -38.43 35.01
CA LEU A 772 -10.75 -39.29 35.16
C LEU A 772 -11.65 -38.68 36.22
N GLY A 773 -12.92 -38.44 35.91
CA GLY A 773 -13.91 -38.26 36.95
C GLY A 773 -14.10 -39.61 37.68
N ASP A 774 -13.96 -39.62 39.01
CA ASP A 774 -14.32 -40.78 39.83
C ASP A 774 -15.83 -41.02 39.72
N GLN A 775 -16.23 -42.10 39.04
CA GLN A 775 -17.63 -42.44 38.86
C GLN A 775 -18.16 -43.15 40.10
N SER A 776 -18.50 -42.39 41.14
CA SER A 776 -19.50 -42.85 42.09
C SER A 776 -20.89 -42.70 41.44
N SER A 777 -21.77 -43.70 41.59
CA SER A 777 -23.13 -43.73 40.99
C SER A 777 -24.06 -42.57 41.38
N SER A 778 -23.58 -41.63 42.19
CA SER A 778 -24.31 -40.47 42.70
C SER A 778 -23.80 -39.12 42.20
N ASP A 779 -22.66 -39.06 41.49
CA ASP A 779 -22.15 -37.79 40.96
C ASP A 779 -22.83 -37.40 39.66
N THR A 780 -23.69 -36.38 39.73
CA THR A 780 -24.27 -35.73 38.55
C THR A 780 -23.25 -34.84 37.86
N ILE A 781 -23.38 -34.67 36.53
CA ILE A 781 -22.54 -33.87 35.62
C ILE A 781 -22.08 -32.51 36.18
N ALA A 782 -22.88 -31.88 37.05
CA ALA A 782 -22.57 -30.57 37.63
C ALA A 782 -21.68 -30.58 38.89
N SER A 783 -21.61 -31.67 39.67
CA SER A 783 -20.90 -31.71 40.97
C SER A 783 -19.41 -31.96 40.81
N SER A 784 -19.05 -32.89 39.91
CA SER A 784 -17.68 -33.09 39.49
C SER A 784 -17.19 -31.81 38.81
N ALA A 785 -17.99 -31.24 37.88
CA ALA A 785 -17.99 -29.87 37.32
C ALA A 785 -16.94 -28.87 37.84
N LEU A 786 -17.10 -28.67 39.14
CA LEU A 786 -16.75 -27.46 39.85
C LEU A 786 -15.61 -27.68 40.86
N THR A 787 -15.18 -28.93 41.10
CA THR A 787 -14.27 -29.25 42.21
C THR A 787 -12.86 -29.62 41.78
N GLN A 788 -12.63 -30.09 40.55
CA GLN A 788 -11.31 -30.61 40.12
C GLN A 788 -10.82 -30.14 38.74
N GLY A 789 -11.61 -29.36 37.99
CA GLY A 789 -11.19 -28.83 36.68
C GLY A 789 -11.05 -29.89 35.56
N LEU A 790 -11.67 -31.05 35.73
CA LEU A 790 -11.54 -32.22 34.86
C LEU A 790 -12.91 -32.67 34.35
N PHE A 791 -13.36 -32.25 33.16
CA PHE A 791 -14.71 -32.61 32.66
C PHE A 791 -14.79 -33.20 31.26
N TYR A 792 -15.16 -34.49 31.20
CA TYR A 792 -16.48 -34.95 30.76
C TYR A 792 -16.81 -36.35 31.35
N PRO A 793 -18.04 -36.64 31.80
CA PRO A 793 -18.48 -38.00 32.10
C PRO A 793 -19.25 -38.64 30.92
N TYR A 794 -19.01 -39.93 30.73
CA TYR A 794 -19.92 -40.97 30.17
C TYR A 794 -19.87 -41.39 28.68
N THR A 795 -19.76 -42.71 28.50
CA THR A 795 -20.25 -43.60 27.40
C THR A 795 -19.67 -43.51 25.99
N LEU A 796 -18.42 -43.09 25.81
CA LEU A 796 -17.71 -43.57 24.64
C LEU A 796 -17.04 -44.88 25.02
N SER A 797 -17.44 -45.95 24.33
CA SER A 797 -16.51 -47.03 24.02
C SER A 797 -15.26 -46.35 23.47
N SER A 798 -14.24 -46.10 24.30
CA SER A 798 -12.94 -45.71 23.79
C SER A 798 -12.31 -46.96 23.17
N ASP A 799 -12.98 -47.51 22.16
CA ASP A 799 -12.56 -48.72 21.43
C ASP A 799 -11.42 -48.41 20.46
N HIS A 800 -11.00 -47.15 20.34
CA HIS A 800 -10.02 -46.73 19.34
C HIS A 800 -8.60 -46.55 19.90
N ALA A 801 -8.32 -47.06 21.10
CA ALA A 801 -6.94 -47.26 21.54
C ALA A 801 -6.37 -48.51 20.84
N PHE A 802 -5.88 -48.35 19.60
CA PHE A 802 -5.36 -49.42 18.74
C PHE A 802 -6.43 -50.43 18.29
N GLU A 803 -7.25 -50.07 17.30
CA GLU A 803 -8.05 -51.05 16.54
C GLU A 803 -7.23 -51.46 15.31
N TYR A 804 -6.66 -52.68 15.34
CA TYR A 804 -5.81 -53.20 14.26
C TYR A 804 -6.66 -53.93 13.23
N ASP A 805 -6.93 -53.27 12.12
CA ASP A 805 -7.18 -54.02 10.89
C ASP A 805 -5.96 -54.01 9.97
N CYS A 806 -4.89 -53.22 10.27
CA CYS A 806 -3.64 -53.09 9.49
C CYS A 806 -2.48 -52.37 10.24
N ASP A 807 -1.69 -53.10 11.03
CA ASP A 807 -0.55 -52.49 11.76
C ASP A 807 0.64 -52.15 10.84
N LEU A 808 1.08 -50.88 10.87
CA LEU A 808 2.27 -50.40 10.16
C LEU A 808 3.47 -50.18 11.10
N ILE A 809 3.26 -50.31 12.41
CA ILE A 809 4.24 -49.98 13.46
C ILE A 809 4.99 -51.24 13.88
N ASN A 810 6.32 -51.17 13.93
CA ASN A 810 7.12 -52.25 14.48
C ASN A 810 7.12 -52.17 16.02
N HIS A 811 6.21 -52.88 16.68
CA HIS A 811 6.11 -52.88 18.15
C HIS A 811 7.32 -53.47 18.89
N THR A 812 8.13 -54.31 18.24
CA THR A 812 9.32 -54.90 18.87
C THR A 812 10.48 -53.90 18.93
N SER A 813 10.59 -53.03 17.93
CA SER A 813 11.65 -52.02 17.83
C SER A 813 11.22 -50.63 18.28
N SER A 814 9.91 -50.36 18.35
CA SER A 814 9.38 -49.09 18.84
C SER A 814 9.56 -48.95 20.35
N VAL A 815 9.94 -47.75 20.78
CA VAL A 815 10.05 -47.38 22.18
C VAL A 815 8.78 -46.62 22.54
N LEU A 816 7.97 -47.19 23.43
CA LEU A 816 6.76 -46.58 23.99
C LEU A 816 6.93 -46.38 25.50
N SER A 817 8.01 -45.71 25.91
CA SER A 817 8.42 -45.57 27.33
C SER A 817 7.97 -44.24 27.97
N ASN A 818 7.95 -44.21 29.31
CA ASN A 818 7.90 -42.97 30.11
C ASN A 818 6.73 -42.02 29.85
N ASN A 819 5.55 -42.58 29.53
CA ASN A 819 4.33 -41.79 29.43
C ASN A 819 3.68 -41.63 30.80
N PHE A 820 3.59 -40.39 31.28
CA PHE A 820 2.87 -40.07 32.50
C PHE A 820 1.39 -39.90 32.15
N GLY A 821 0.59 -40.93 32.37
CA GLY A 821 -0.85 -40.88 32.13
C GLY A 821 -1.66 -41.67 33.15
N TYR A 822 -2.82 -41.11 33.54
CA TYR A 822 -3.75 -41.73 34.45
C TYR A 822 -4.57 -42.85 33.74
N THR A 823 -4.38 -44.07 34.24
CA THR A 823 -5.24 -45.26 34.30
C THR A 823 -5.81 -46.03 33.09
N ASP A 824 -5.90 -45.59 31.83
CA ASP A 824 -6.52 -46.47 30.80
C ASP A 824 -6.01 -46.38 29.35
N SER A 825 -4.69 -46.30 29.14
CA SER A 825 -4.12 -46.54 27.81
C SER A 825 -3.94 -48.05 27.55
N ARG A 826 -4.79 -48.63 26.70
CA ARG A 826 -4.72 -50.03 26.23
C ARG A 826 -4.21 -50.08 24.78
N VAL A 827 -3.59 -51.19 24.41
CA VAL A 827 -3.22 -51.65 23.06
C VAL A 827 -4.01 -52.93 22.85
N SER A 828 -4.56 -53.18 21.67
CA SER A 828 -5.16 -54.50 21.43
C SER A 828 -4.08 -55.59 21.32
N GLY A 829 -4.38 -56.77 21.87
CA GLY A 829 -3.49 -57.93 21.80
C GLY A 829 -3.72 -58.74 20.53
N ASP A 830 -2.63 -59.19 19.91
CA ASP A 830 -2.63 -60.09 18.75
C ASP A 830 -3.49 -61.35 19.05
N ALA A 831 -4.55 -61.51 18.25
CA ALA A 831 -5.34 -62.73 18.05
C ALA A 831 -6.22 -63.29 19.18
N SER A 832 -6.55 -62.58 20.27
CA SER A 832 -7.45 -63.17 21.30
C SER A 832 -8.47 -62.27 22.00
N GLY A 833 -8.66 -61.03 21.55
CA GLY A 833 -9.66 -60.12 22.16
C GLY A 833 -9.27 -59.61 23.55
N ASP A 834 -8.04 -59.89 24.01
CA ASP A 834 -7.49 -59.37 25.25
C ASP A 834 -6.72 -58.07 25.00
N TRP A 835 -7.20 -56.96 25.58
CA TRP A 835 -6.52 -55.67 25.58
C TRP A 835 -5.27 -55.70 26.49
N VAL A 836 -4.11 -55.34 25.97
CA VAL A 836 -2.85 -55.18 26.71
C VAL A 836 -2.70 -53.72 27.14
N GLU A 837 -2.63 -53.42 28.43
CA GLU A 837 -2.31 -52.06 28.87
C GLU A 837 -0.95 -51.60 28.31
N ILE A 838 -0.86 -50.42 27.68
CA ILE A 838 0.41 -49.82 27.17
C ILE A 838 1.49 -49.87 28.26
N ARG A 839 1.07 -49.71 29.52
CA ARG A 839 1.93 -49.73 30.72
C ARG A 839 2.66 -51.07 30.92
N LYS A 840 2.11 -52.20 30.46
CA LYS A 840 2.74 -53.52 30.58
C LYS A 840 3.79 -53.80 29.51
N LEU A 841 3.87 -52.98 28.46
CA LEU A 841 4.96 -53.01 27.51
C LEU A 841 6.18 -52.34 28.15
N ASN A 842 7.32 -53.03 28.20
CA ASN A 842 8.61 -52.51 28.65
C ASN A 842 8.75 -52.08 30.13
N GLY A 843 7.85 -52.52 31.03
CA GLY A 843 8.14 -52.55 32.48
C GLY A 843 7.67 -51.37 33.34
N ASN A 844 6.64 -50.61 32.93
CA ASN A 844 5.99 -49.65 33.83
C ASN A 844 5.05 -50.41 34.80
N GLY A 845 5.31 -50.34 36.11
CA GLY A 845 4.66 -51.13 37.16
C GLY A 845 3.13 -50.95 37.28
N ALA A 846 2.51 -51.79 38.12
CA ALA A 846 1.09 -51.69 38.46
C ALA A 846 0.81 -50.43 39.32
N PHE A 847 -0.45 -50.00 39.41
CA PHE A 847 -0.84 -49.05 40.46
C PHE A 847 -0.96 -49.80 41.79
N ASP A 848 -0.53 -49.18 42.89
CA ASP A 848 -0.90 -49.67 44.21
C ASP A 848 -2.37 -49.28 44.53
N THR A 849 -2.85 -49.67 45.71
CA THR A 849 -4.23 -49.48 46.13
C THR A 849 -4.66 -48.01 46.33
N ASP A 850 -3.75 -47.04 46.29
CA ASP A 850 -4.08 -45.61 46.42
C ASP A 850 -4.03 -44.85 45.08
N GLY A 851 -3.72 -45.55 43.99
CA GLY A 851 -3.62 -44.94 42.65
C GLY A 851 -2.25 -44.33 42.36
N ALA A 852 -1.25 -44.50 43.22
CA ALA A 852 0.15 -44.23 42.90
C ALA A 852 0.78 -45.38 42.09
N ILE A 853 1.74 -45.05 41.22
CA ILE A 853 2.57 -46.02 40.51
C ILE A 853 3.35 -46.81 41.58
N ASP A 854 3.24 -48.15 41.60
CA ASP A 854 3.98 -49.05 42.52
C ASP A 854 5.48 -48.73 42.48
N GLN A 855 5.96 -48.03 43.51
CA GLN A 855 7.36 -47.61 43.72
C GLN A 855 8.18 -48.79 44.31
N ASP A 856 8.14 -49.90 43.58
CA ASP A 856 9.00 -51.09 43.63
C ASP A 856 8.83 -52.02 44.85
N PRO A 857 8.43 -53.29 44.68
CA PRO A 857 8.26 -54.10 45.86
C PRO A 857 9.58 -54.51 46.56
N ALA A 858 10.78 -54.43 45.95
CA ALA A 858 11.97 -54.99 46.64
C ALA A 858 13.42 -54.48 46.40
N THR A 859 13.79 -53.67 45.40
CA THR A 859 15.24 -53.56 45.06
C THR A 859 15.86 -52.21 44.65
N ASN A 860 15.15 -51.13 44.39
CA ASN A 860 15.73 -50.03 43.60
C ASN A 860 16.15 -48.75 44.36
N ASN A 861 16.08 -48.71 45.69
CA ASN A 861 16.83 -47.77 46.55
C ASN A 861 16.78 -46.27 46.15
N LYS A 862 15.71 -45.82 45.48
CA LYS A 862 15.50 -44.42 45.08
C LYS A 862 14.14 -43.94 45.57
N GLU A 863 14.15 -42.85 46.33
CA GLU A 863 13.01 -42.31 47.08
C GLU A 863 11.90 -41.72 46.20
N VAL A 864 10.69 -41.81 46.75
CA VAL A 864 9.36 -41.38 46.28
C VAL A 864 9.13 -39.88 46.53
N LEU A 865 8.26 -39.23 45.74
CA LEU A 865 7.72 -37.90 46.04
C LEU A 865 6.22 -37.96 46.41
N GLU A 866 5.89 -37.29 47.51
CA GLU A 866 4.58 -37.18 48.16
C GLU A 866 3.66 -36.16 47.45
N TYR A 867 2.39 -36.51 47.23
CA TYR A 867 1.40 -35.64 46.58
C TYR A 867 1.02 -34.45 47.48
N VAL A 868 1.05 -33.22 46.93
CA VAL A 868 0.37 -32.05 47.52
C VAL A 868 -0.65 -31.53 46.51
N THR A 869 -1.92 -31.53 46.90
CA THR A 869 -3.00 -30.88 46.16
C THR A 869 -3.08 -29.40 46.55
N ALA A 870 -3.02 -28.51 45.56
CA ALA A 870 -3.34 -27.10 45.75
C ALA A 870 -4.03 -26.52 44.50
N THR A 871 -4.96 -25.60 44.75
CA THR A 871 -5.73 -24.86 43.74
C THR A 871 -4.84 -24.08 42.79
N SER A 872 -4.94 -24.42 41.50
CA SER A 872 -4.41 -23.77 40.29
C SER A 872 -3.39 -22.62 40.46
N THR A 873 -2.11 -22.96 40.51
CA THR A 873 -1.00 -22.21 39.87
C THR A 873 0.13 -23.21 39.61
N LEU A 874 0.39 -23.54 38.34
CA LEU A 874 1.50 -24.40 37.90
C LEU A 874 2.84 -23.93 38.48
N ILE A 875 3.50 -24.74 39.33
CA ILE A 875 4.95 -25.00 39.31
C ILE A 875 5.22 -26.43 39.81
N GLU A 876 5.96 -27.20 39.01
CA GLU A 876 6.43 -28.57 39.24
C GLU A 876 7.57 -28.67 40.28
N THR A 877 7.83 -29.92 40.67
CA THR A 877 8.79 -30.47 41.62
C THR A 877 10.21 -29.88 41.70
N SER A 878 10.85 -30.11 42.85
CA SER A 878 12.22 -29.78 43.25
C SER A 878 13.33 -30.12 42.23
N PRO A 879 14.43 -29.33 42.14
CA PRO A 879 15.45 -29.44 41.09
C PRO A 879 16.29 -30.74 41.04
N THR A 880 16.16 -31.66 42.00
CA THR A 880 17.13 -32.76 42.17
C THR A 880 16.57 -34.19 42.18
N GLY A 881 15.26 -34.41 41.98
CA GLY A 881 14.65 -35.76 42.05
C GLY A 881 13.86 -36.17 40.81
N ALA A 882 14.49 -36.95 39.92
CA ALA A 882 13.93 -37.92 38.96
C ALA A 882 12.70 -37.57 38.06
N GLN A 883 13.00 -37.39 36.77
CA GLN A 883 12.36 -38.08 35.63
C GLN A 883 10.87 -37.83 35.28
N VAL A 884 10.32 -36.65 35.54
CA VAL A 884 9.16 -36.13 34.79
C VAL A 884 9.53 -34.75 34.24
N LEU A 885 9.94 -34.72 32.98
CA LEU A 885 10.32 -33.49 32.27
C LEU A 885 9.64 -33.46 30.91
N ALA A 886 8.33 -33.69 30.91
CA ALA A 886 7.55 -33.62 29.71
C ALA A 886 7.19 -32.16 29.40
N GLY A 887 7.74 -31.65 28.31
CA GLY A 887 7.07 -30.70 27.42
C GLY A 887 6.47 -29.43 27.98
N ALA A 888 7.28 -28.53 28.54
CA ALA A 888 6.91 -27.12 28.69
C ALA A 888 8.11 -26.18 28.84
N ARG A 889 9.34 -26.68 28.68
CA ARG A 889 10.55 -25.87 28.89
C ARG A 889 10.83 -25.02 27.66
N GLY A 890 11.10 -23.74 27.90
CA GLY A 890 11.44 -22.78 26.84
C GLY A 890 10.29 -22.47 25.89
N LEU A 891 9.06 -22.86 26.23
CA LEU A 891 7.88 -22.48 25.45
C LEU A 891 7.53 -21.01 25.71
N HIS A 892 7.32 -20.27 24.63
CA HIS A 892 6.81 -18.90 24.69
C HIS A 892 5.36 -18.88 24.20
N TYR A 893 4.43 -18.48 25.08
CA TYR A 893 3.06 -18.19 24.67
C TYR A 893 3.04 -16.80 24.04
N ILE A 894 2.88 -16.74 22.71
CA ILE A 894 2.88 -15.51 21.94
C ILE A 894 1.58 -14.74 22.23
N GLN A 895 1.72 -13.50 22.69
CA GLN A 895 0.61 -12.56 22.82
C GLN A 895 0.30 -11.90 21.47
N THR A 896 -0.95 -11.50 21.26
CA THR A 896 -1.35 -10.78 20.03
C THR A 896 -0.56 -9.50 19.80
N SER A 897 -0.13 -8.81 20.86
CA SER A 897 0.70 -7.60 20.78
C SER A 897 2.16 -7.85 20.37
N GLU A 898 2.63 -9.10 20.39
CA GLU A 898 4.00 -9.47 20.03
C GLU A 898 4.15 -9.76 18.53
N VAL A 899 3.07 -9.84 17.77
CA VAL A 899 3.11 -10.22 16.34
C VAL A 899 2.11 -9.41 15.52
N GLY A 900 2.17 -9.56 14.21
CA GLY A 900 1.38 -8.76 13.28
C GLY A 900 1.94 -7.35 13.08
N VAL A 901 1.13 -6.51 12.45
CA VAL A 901 1.55 -5.17 12.00
C VAL A 901 2.00 -4.30 13.17
N GLY A 902 3.15 -3.64 13.00
CA GLY A 902 3.77 -2.75 13.99
C GLY A 902 4.59 -3.47 15.05
N SER A 903 4.59 -4.81 15.10
CA SER A 903 5.41 -5.54 16.06
C SER A 903 6.90 -5.39 15.76
N THR A 904 7.70 -5.14 16.79
CA THR A 904 9.17 -5.20 16.76
C THR A 904 9.72 -6.38 17.55
N TRP A 905 8.84 -7.20 18.13
CA TRP A 905 9.22 -8.32 18.97
C TRP A 905 10.03 -9.35 18.18
N LYS A 906 11.00 -9.94 18.87
CA LYS A 906 11.83 -11.05 18.41
C LYS A 906 12.00 -11.97 19.59
N ILE A 907 11.95 -13.28 19.33
CA ILE A 907 12.21 -14.27 20.37
C ILE A 907 13.61 -14.04 20.96
N GLN A 908 13.69 -13.92 22.28
CA GLN A 908 14.97 -13.94 22.99
C GLN A 908 15.25 -15.40 23.34
N ASN A 909 16.42 -15.92 22.95
CA ASN A 909 16.78 -17.34 23.08
C ASN A 909 17.12 -17.75 24.54
N ASP A 910 16.51 -17.10 25.54
CA ASP A 910 16.86 -17.24 26.96
C ASP A 910 16.04 -18.31 27.69
#